data_AF-A0A6A6J8G1-F1
#
_entry.id   AF-A0A6A6J8G1-F1
#
_cell.length_a   1.000
_cell.length_b   1.000
_cell.length_c   1.000
_cell.angle_alpha   90.00
_cell.angle_beta   90.00
_cell.angle_gamma   90.00
#
_symmetry.space_group_name_H-M   'P 1'
#
loop_
_entity.id
_entity.type
_entity.pdbx_description
1 polymer ?
#
loop_
_entity_poly.entity_id
_entity_poly.type
_entity_poly.pdbx_seq_one_letter_code
_entity_poly.pdbx_strand_id
1 'polypeptide(L)'
;MEAHGITPTLDSPPPKPTLDHLRYVVNKYPLIDNHAHNLLLPSHIDTVPFESITSEAQGRALRDTFKSLPHLRAARQLRDLYKCAEDATWEEVQEQRLQCLRSNPDQLYEDCFAGTHALLIDDGLAGRDTVYEYTWHDRWTKAPSKRIVRIETLAERLMESLMQEATESDLDDPEYFAETWLAFTEDFEREIQHAIRDDEVAGFKTVICYRTGLDIEPDYVRAAKAVGIPFERYVARCIRKRSFRLQRKALNDYLVLRTLEILSERLPEPGGFCKPLQFHTGLGDNDISLREANPAYLQPLIESYPHVPFVLLHSAYPYTRQAGYLATVYKHVYLDIGEVFPMVSKDGQKAILRQSLELVPGSKLLYSTDGHWFPETYWLANKQFREVWLELLTEYVQQGELTPHQGINLTKDLLFNNSNFLYRLGYQADFKEMEEPPKTLAWRSQVESPIQPTPLHTRPTFLDPGVGKQESPTFPPPPKKPQVYDVELFEDFIKANPTTKFIYVQWLDYMATIRARILPIKEFERMIRAGDRISISQGNTGTLQNDTSTPVMNPVGQIYIEPDLRSLRRTHQRDPLPSATVLSFWRDEQGRPMRSCPRYNLEVLLNDLKFNHGVELVCGFEIEVTFLKREDSVPKPSKGKNPASPSQSLSDGVSGDDNEDHDPYTPLTGTTHAWGTFTPSDFLSLPLLAEIADALSHTSIEVQQFHSESGPAQFEFVLSPLPALAAIDALIQARQFICQIAALHDVRATFHPQVWPGEAGTAAHVHVSGVNGDKEMPFWVQGVLGHLPALCAFSMPEAESYARVRDDSWTGGTWVAWGTQNRETPLRKVHEGRWEVRCVDGFANAYFVVAGLVAAGILGLTGRVEEESKGMSEERRQDTGVGVGILPPPPLLSPLQDPGLQGEDGSQAQAPAAPSLQAPLSPFPPPSAPESSPPYPIDTPYPPSTLTSSQRLSYGITRRLPFSISQALAALESDGSLREMMDEVVQPYLAMKRAEQGMLGAMGKGERRVWLVERY
;
A
#
# COMPACT_ATOMS: atom_id res chain seq x y z
N MET A 1 -62.72 -42.61 4.78
CA MET A 1 -62.80 -43.60 5.88
C MET A 1 -62.02 -43.05 7.05
N GLU A 2 -62.60 -43.24 8.25
CA GLU A 2 -62.22 -42.80 9.60
C GLU A 2 -60.71 -42.90 9.89
N ALA A 3 -60.08 -41.83 10.39
CA ALA A 3 -59.90 -41.45 11.80
C ALA A 3 -58.67 -42.09 12.45
N HIS A 4 -57.70 -41.25 12.86
CA HIS A 4 -57.14 -41.24 14.20
C HIS A 4 -56.35 -39.94 14.38
N GLY A 5 -56.83 -39.11 15.31
CA GLY A 5 -56.13 -37.90 15.75
C GLY A 5 -54.93 -38.26 16.61
N ILE A 6 -53.77 -37.74 16.23
CA ILE A 6 -52.64 -37.51 17.12
C ILE A 6 -52.31 -36.03 16.96
N THR A 7 -52.68 -35.24 17.97
CA THR A 7 -52.14 -33.89 18.17
C THR A 7 -50.62 -33.96 18.25
N PRO A 8 -49.86 -33.23 17.40
CA PRO A 8 -48.43 -33.15 17.59
C PRO A 8 -48.18 -32.34 18.86
N THR A 9 -47.55 -32.97 19.84
CA THR A 9 -46.85 -32.25 20.91
C THR A 9 -45.91 -31.25 20.24
N LEU A 10 -46.04 -29.98 20.62
CA LEU A 10 -45.04 -28.96 20.33
C LEU A 10 -43.73 -29.42 21.00
N ASP A 11 -42.92 -30.17 20.25
CA ASP A 11 -41.54 -30.42 20.62
C ASP A 11 -40.89 -29.06 20.83
N SER A 12 -40.32 -28.87 22.02
CA SER A 12 -39.45 -27.74 22.32
C SER A 12 -38.44 -27.59 21.18
N PRO A 13 -38.22 -26.37 20.64
CA PRO A 13 -37.26 -26.17 19.56
C PRO A 13 -35.92 -26.79 19.96
N PRO A 14 -35.23 -27.48 19.03
CA PRO A 14 -33.96 -28.12 19.34
C PRO A 14 -33.01 -27.09 19.98
N PRO A 15 -32.20 -27.51 20.98
CA PRO A 15 -31.30 -26.61 21.68
C PRO A 15 -30.43 -25.84 20.67
N LYS A 16 -30.34 -24.51 20.84
CA LYS A 16 -29.54 -23.66 19.94
C LYS A 16 -28.07 -24.13 19.97
N PRO A 17 -27.40 -24.27 18.81
CA PRO A 17 -26.01 -24.69 18.75
C PRO A 17 -25.11 -23.81 19.61
N THR A 18 -24.17 -24.44 20.32
CA THR A 18 -23.22 -23.77 21.22
C THR A 18 -21.85 -23.60 20.54
N LEU A 19 -20.94 -22.84 21.19
CA LEU A 19 -19.55 -22.72 20.74
C LEU A 19 -18.83 -24.08 20.70
N ASP A 20 -19.21 -25.02 21.56
CA ASP A 20 -18.67 -26.39 21.55
C ASP A 20 -19.12 -27.18 20.32
N HIS A 21 -20.36 -26.97 19.85
CA HIS A 21 -20.83 -27.54 18.58
C HIS A 21 -20.02 -26.97 17.40
N LEU A 22 -19.77 -25.66 17.40
CA LEU A 22 -18.92 -25.04 16.38
C LEU A 22 -17.50 -25.63 16.40
N ARG A 23 -16.88 -25.72 17.57
CA ARG A 23 -15.56 -26.34 17.75
C ARG A 23 -15.53 -27.78 17.26
N TYR A 24 -16.57 -28.56 17.54
CA TYR A 24 -16.67 -29.94 17.07
C TYR A 24 -16.73 -30.01 15.53
N VAL A 25 -17.60 -29.21 14.90
CA VAL A 25 -17.75 -29.15 13.43
C VAL A 25 -16.44 -28.70 12.78
N VAL A 26 -15.83 -27.59 13.22
CA VAL A 26 -14.57 -27.10 12.63
C VAL A 26 -13.44 -28.13 12.67
N ASN A 27 -13.39 -28.97 13.71
CA ASN A 27 -12.32 -29.96 13.84
C ASN A 27 -12.61 -31.33 13.21
N LYS A 28 -13.89 -31.68 12.99
CA LYS A 28 -14.30 -33.04 12.62
C LYS A 28 -15.12 -33.14 11.34
N TYR A 29 -15.66 -32.03 10.83
CA TYR A 29 -16.44 -32.07 9.61
C TYR A 29 -15.55 -32.48 8.43
N PRO A 30 -15.99 -33.44 7.60
CA PRO A 30 -15.24 -33.89 6.44
C PRO A 30 -15.03 -32.75 5.44
N LEU A 31 -13.92 -32.79 4.70
CA LEU A 31 -13.62 -31.80 3.67
C LEU A 31 -13.50 -32.41 2.28
N ILE A 32 -13.89 -31.65 1.26
CA ILE A 32 -13.56 -31.89 -0.14
C ILE A 32 -12.47 -30.89 -0.48
N ASP A 33 -11.28 -31.42 -0.73
CA ASP A 33 -10.15 -30.61 -1.17
C ASP A 33 -10.31 -30.29 -2.66
N ASN A 34 -10.68 -29.05 -2.99
CA ASN A 34 -11.01 -28.72 -4.37
C ASN A 34 -9.80 -28.48 -5.27
N HIS A 35 -8.57 -28.52 -4.74
CA HIS A 35 -7.36 -28.41 -5.53
C HIS A 35 -6.15 -29.02 -4.82
N ALA A 36 -5.61 -30.09 -5.39
CA ALA A 36 -4.39 -30.72 -4.92
C ALA A 36 -3.61 -31.36 -6.07
N HIS A 37 -2.47 -31.97 -5.77
CA HIS A 37 -1.58 -32.60 -6.72
C HIS A 37 -1.03 -33.93 -6.22
N ASN A 38 -0.60 -34.76 -7.15
CA ASN A 38 -0.13 -36.11 -6.87
C ASN A 38 1.10 -36.13 -5.94
N LEU A 39 1.17 -37.17 -5.10
CA LEU A 39 2.37 -37.48 -4.33
C LEU A 39 3.48 -38.07 -5.20
N LEU A 40 4.74 -37.78 -4.85
CA LEU A 40 5.91 -38.35 -5.49
C LEU A 40 5.98 -39.87 -5.28
N LEU A 41 6.44 -40.58 -6.32
CA LEU A 41 6.83 -41.98 -6.17
C LEU A 41 8.04 -42.07 -5.23
N PRO A 42 8.19 -43.17 -4.46
CA PRO A 42 9.33 -43.37 -3.57
C PRO A 42 10.68 -43.27 -4.29
N SER A 43 10.75 -43.65 -5.57
CA SER A 43 11.94 -43.53 -6.41
C SER A 43 12.35 -42.09 -6.74
N HIS A 44 11.46 -41.12 -6.54
CA HIS A 44 11.67 -39.71 -6.88
C HIS A 44 11.55 -38.78 -5.66
N ILE A 45 11.39 -39.32 -4.46
CA ILE A 45 11.18 -38.51 -3.24
C ILE A 45 12.36 -37.55 -2.94
N ASP A 46 13.57 -37.92 -3.33
CA ASP A 46 14.79 -37.12 -3.14
C ASP A 46 15.00 -36.06 -4.23
N THR A 47 14.13 -36.00 -5.25
CA THR A 47 14.23 -35.02 -6.34
C THR A 47 13.72 -33.64 -5.95
N VAL A 48 12.88 -33.58 -4.91
CA VAL A 48 12.31 -32.35 -4.37
C VAL A 48 12.80 -32.20 -2.92
N PRO A 49 13.36 -31.05 -2.52
CA PRO A 49 13.74 -30.83 -1.13
C PRO A 49 12.50 -30.78 -0.23
N PHE A 50 12.53 -31.48 0.90
CA PHE A 50 11.40 -31.55 1.83
C PHE A 50 11.02 -30.20 2.44
N GLU A 51 11.96 -29.25 2.48
CA GLU A 51 11.73 -27.90 2.98
C GLU A 51 10.76 -27.08 2.14
N SER A 52 10.49 -27.49 0.90
CA SER A 52 9.53 -26.84 -0.01
C SER A 52 8.09 -26.90 0.49
N ILE A 53 7.77 -27.78 1.45
CA ILE A 53 6.41 -27.91 2.01
C ILE A 53 5.85 -26.62 2.63
N THR A 54 6.68 -25.61 2.87
CA THR A 54 6.27 -24.30 3.40
C THR A 54 6.83 -23.12 2.59
N SER A 55 7.33 -23.36 1.38
CA SER A 55 7.94 -22.31 0.56
C SER A 55 8.05 -22.71 -0.91
N GLU A 56 7.58 -21.81 -1.78
CA GLU A 56 7.83 -21.84 -3.23
C GLU A 56 9.25 -21.39 -3.62
N ALA A 57 10.12 -21.12 -2.63
CA ALA A 57 11.50 -20.75 -2.91
C ALA A 57 12.29 -21.95 -3.45
N GLN A 58 13.09 -21.73 -4.49
CA GLN A 58 13.98 -22.74 -5.04
C GLN A 58 15.47 -22.42 -4.82
N GLY A 59 16.32 -23.43 -4.99
CA GLY A 59 17.77 -23.26 -5.00
C GLY A 59 18.34 -22.65 -3.70
N ARG A 60 19.10 -21.56 -3.82
CA ARG A 60 19.72 -20.90 -2.65
C ARG A 60 18.71 -20.21 -1.74
N ALA A 61 17.59 -19.71 -2.29
CA ALA A 61 16.57 -18.99 -1.52
C ALA A 61 15.85 -19.94 -0.53
N LEU A 62 15.64 -21.20 -0.93
CA LEU A 62 15.06 -22.24 -0.06
C LEU A 62 15.85 -22.45 1.24
N ARG A 63 17.16 -22.15 1.26
CA ARG A 63 17.98 -22.26 2.47
C ARG A 63 17.63 -21.23 3.55
N ASP A 64 16.97 -20.13 3.18
CA ASP A 64 16.53 -19.12 4.13
C ASP A 64 15.13 -19.45 4.70
N THR A 65 14.39 -20.41 4.10
CA THR A 65 13.06 -20.88 4.56
C THR A 65 13.08 -21.33 6.01
N PHE A 66 14.16 -21.96 6.48
CA PHE A 66 14.32 -22.41 7.87
C PHE A 66 14.14 -21.32 8.93
N LYS A 67 14.31 -20.05 8.53
CA LYS A 67 14.17 -18.88 9.42
C LYS A 67 12.82 -18.18 9.28
N SER A 68 11.97 -18.64 8.35
CA SER A 68 10.66 -18.07 8.12
C SER A 68 9.65 -18.54 9.18
N LEU A 69 8.73 -17.65 9.57
CA LEU A 69 7.64 -18.01 10.49
C LEU A 69 6.76 -19.18 9.99
N PRO A 70 6.41 -19.27 8.69
CA PRO A 70 5.75 -20.46 8.11
C PRO A 70 6.46 -21.76 8.46
N HIS A 71 7.76 -21.83 8.16
CA HIS A 71 8.55 -23.03 8.36
C HIS A 71 8.75 -23.37 9.84
N LEU A 72 9.07 -22.38 10.68
CA LEU A 72 9.24 -22.60 12.12
C LEU A 72 7.96 -23.15 12.78
N ARG A 73 6.79 -22.66 12.34
CA ARG A 73 5.49 -23.20 12.79
C ARG A 73 5.27 -24.61 12.30
N ALA A 74 5.52 -24.88 11.02
CA ALA A 74 5.35 -26.21 10.44
C ALA A 74 6.29 -27.24 11.08
N ALA A 75 7.57 -26.91 11.28
CA ALA A 75 8.53 -27.76 11.97
C ALA A 75 8.04 -28.16 13.37
N ARG A 76 7.53 -27.20 14.14
CA ARG A 76 6.92 -27.49 15.45
C ARG A 76 5.72 -28.43 15.32
N GLN A 77 4.84 -28.22 14.35
CA GLN A 77 3.67 -29.08 14.17
C GLN A 77 4.04 -30.48 13.66
N LEU A 78 5.07 -30.61 12.82
CA LEU A 78 5.57 -31.89 12.34
C LEU A 78 6.18 -32.73 13.48
N ARG A 79 6.75 -32.11 14.52
CA ARG A 79 7.14 -32.84 15.74
C ARG A 79 5.95 -33.59 16.34
N ASP A 80 4.76 -32.99 16.35
CA ASP A 80 3.54 -33.65 16.85
C ASP A 80 3.17 -34.85 15.95
N LEU A 81 3.20 -34.67 14.63
CA LEU A 81 2.85 -35.71 13.65
C LEU A 81 3.77 -36.94 13.82
N TYR A 82 5.08 -36.68 13.95
CA TYR A 82 6.09 -37.73 14.07
C TYR A 82 6.36 -38.20 15.50
N LYS A 83 5.68 -37.61 16.49
CA LYS A 83 5.85 -37.90 17.93
C LYS A 83 7.30 -37.70 18.40
N CYS A 84 7.94 -36.63 17.93
CA CYS A 84 9.25 -36.18 18.39
C CYS A 84 9.15 -35.44 19.75
N ALA A 85 10.29 -35.24 20.41
CA ALA A 85 10.37 -34.37 21.59
C ALA A 85 10.08 -32.90 21.22
N GLU A 86 9.58 -32.09 22.16
CA GLU A 86 9.21 -30.69 21.90
C GLU A 86 10.41 -29.84 21.43
N ASP A 87 11.61 -30.15 21.90
CA ASP A 87 12.87 -29.48 21.58
C ASP A 87 13.62 -30.11 20.38
N ALA A 88 13.02 -31.09 19.70
CA ALA A 88 13.68 -31.81 18.61
C ALA A 88 14.14 -30.89 17.47
N THR A 89 15.36 -31.08 16.97
CA THR A 89 15.89 -30.29 15.86
C THR A 89 15.17 -30.63 14.54
N TRP A 90 15.38 -29.82 13.51
CA TRP A 90 14.81 -30.12 12.19
C TRP A 90 15.40 -31.42 11.62
N GLU A 91 16.69 -31.66 11.85
CA GLU A 91 17.36 -32.89 11.45
C GLU A 91 16.75 -34.13 12.12
N GLU A 92 16.42 -34.03 13.41
CA GLU A 92 15.73 -35.11 14.15
C GLU A 92 14.31 -35.34 13.64
N VAL A 93 13.60 -34.27 13.25
CA VAL A 93 12.28 -34.36 12.58
C VAL A 93 12.41 -35.08 11.23
N GLN A 94 13.43 -34.75 10.44
CA GLN A 94 13.69 -35.41 9.15
C GLN A 94 14.10 -36.87 9.33
N GLU A 95 14.92 -37.19 10.32
CA GLU A 95 15.31 -38.57 10.64
C GLU A 95 14.08 -39.40 11.07
N GLN A 96 13.24 -38.85 11.95
CA GLN A 96 12.02 -39.52 12.37
C GLN A 96 11.03 -39.70 11.20
N ARG A 97 10.92 -38.72 10.31
CA ARG A 97 10.16 -38.85 9.06
C ARG A 97 10.66 -40.02 8.22
N LEU A 98 11.96 -40.10 7.97
CA LEU A 98 12.57 -41.21 7.21
C LEU A 98 12.31 -42.57 7.88
N GLN A 99 12.33 -42.60 9.22
CA GLN A 99 12.00 -43.80 9.98
C GLN A 99 10.52 -44.20 9.81
N CYS A 100 9.60 -43.24 9.82
CA CYS A 100 8.17 -43.48 9.57
C CYS A 100 7.95 -44.04 8.16
N LEU A 101 8.55 -43.43 7.14
CA LEU A 101 8.46 -43.88 5.75
C LEU A 101 9.04 -45.29 5.54
N ARG A 102 10.06 -45.69 6.31
CA ARG A 102 10.65 -47.04 6.25
C ARG A 102 9.86 -48.10 7.01
N SER A 103 9.27 -47.73 8.14
CA SER A 103 8.66 -48.71 9.06
C SER A 103 7.16 -48.89 8.83
N ASN A 104 6.42 -47.80 8.61
CA ASN A 104 4.97 -47.84 8.41
C ASN A 104 4.50 -46.60 7.61
N PRO A 105 4.78 -46.54 6.30
CA PRO A 105 4.37 -45.41 5.46
C PRO A 105 2.84 -45.28 5.37
N ASP A 106 2.12 -46.40 5.40
CA ASP A 106 0.65 -46.43 5.31
C ASP A 106 -0.01 -45.67 6.47
N GLN A 107 0.51 -45.81 7.70
CA GLN A 107 0.01 -45.02 8.83
C GLN A 107 0.25 -43.52 8.66
N LEU A 108 1.40 -43.12 8.11
CA LEU A 108 1.69 -41.71 7.85
C LEU A 108 0.73 -41.14 6.80
N TYR A 109 0.44 -41.90 5.74
CA TYR A 109 -0.56 -41.49 4.75
C TYR A 109 -1.95 -41.38 5.37
N GLU A 110 -2.39 -42.38 6.15
CA GLU A 110 -3.68 -42.36 6.84
C GLU A 110 -3.82 -41.15 7.77
N ASP A 111 -2.77 -40.83 8.54
CA ASP A 111 -2.74 -39.67 9.44
C ASP A 111 -2.78 -38.35 8.65
N CYS A 112 -2.08 -38.25 7.52
CA CYS A 112 -2.01 -37.04 6.71
C CYS A 112 -3.31 -36.71 5.97
N PHE A 113 -4.04 -37.72 5.51
CA PHE A 113 -5.33 -37.56 4.82
C PHE A 113 -6.54 -37.67 5.76
N ALA A 114 -6.31 -37.75 7.08
CA ALA A 114 -7.38 -37.89 8.06
C ALA A 114 -8.41 -36.74 7.97
N GLY A 115 -9.67 -37.09 7.74
CA GLY A 115 -10.77 -36.13 7.61
C GLY A 115 -10.99 -35.58 6.19
N THR A 116 -10.14 -35.95 5.23
CA THR A 116 -10.34 -35.67 3.80
C THR A 116 -11.33 -36.68 3.22
N HIS A 117 -12.43 -36.17 2.67
CA HIS A 117 -13.47 -37.00 2.06
C HIS A 117 -13.15 -37.38 0.63
N ALA A 118 -12.70 -36.41 -0.17
CA ALA A 118 -12.28 -36.58 -1.56
C ALA A 118 -11.30 -35.47 -1.97
N LEU A 119 -10.52 -35.74 -3.01
CA LEU A 119 -9.56 -34.80 -3.59
C LEU A 119 -9.93 -34.48 -5.04
N LEU A 120 -9.78 -33.21 -5.45
CA LEU A 120 -9.78 -32.81 -6.85
C LEU A 120 -8.33 -32.54 -7.27
N ILE A 121 -7.76 -33.47 -8.04
CA ILE A 121 -6.31 -33.53 -8.30
C ILE A 121 -6.00 -32.96 -9.69
N ASP A 122 -5.20 -31.90 -9.74
CA ASP A 122 -4.50 -31.49 -10.96
C ASP A 122 -3.31 -32.43 -11.18
N ASP A 123 -3.51 -33.35 -12.14
CA ASP A 123 -2.58 -34.41 -12.52
C ASP A 123 -1.55 -33.99 -13.59
N GLY A 124 -1.44 -32.68 -13.83
CA GLY A 124 -0.58 -32.09 -14.84
C GLY A 124 0.71 -31.44 -14.30
N LEU A 125 0.94 -31.45 -12.97
CA LEU A 125 2.09 -30.78 -12.36
C LEU A 125 3.42 -31.51 -12.61
N ALA A 126 3.41 -32.85 -12.64
CA ALA A 126 4.59 -33.69 -12.82
C ALA A 126 4.44 -34.69 -13.99
N GLY A 127 5.54 -35.31 -14.38
CA GLY A 127 5.53 -36.42 -15.33
C GLY A 127 4.85 -37.66 -14.72
N ARG A 128 4.16 -38.46 -15.55
CA ARG A 128 3.45 -39.67 -15.08
C ARG A 128 4.38 -40.68 -14.39
N ASP A 129 5.65 -40.71 -14.75
CA ASP A 129 6.64 -41.64 -14.19
C ASP A 129 7.27 -41.15 -12.87
N THR A 130 6.91 -39.96 -12.37
CA THR A 130 7.50 -39.38 -11.16
C THR A 130 6.54 -39.34 -9.96
N VAL A 131 5.24 -39.46 -10.20
CA VAL A 131 4.18 -39.36 -9.19
C VAL A 131 3.24 -40.57 -9.24
N TYR A 132 2.50 -40.81 -8.16
CA TYR A 132 1.40 -41.76 -8.19
C TYR A 132 0.26 -41.26 -9.08
N GLU A 133 -0.45 -42.16 -9.75
CA GLU A 133 -1.70 -41.85 -10.43
C GLU A 133 -2.73 -41.24 -9.47
N TYR A 134 -3.62 -40.37 -9.95
CA TYR A 134 -4.54 -39.63 -9.08
C TYR A 134 -5.45 -40.57 -8.26
N THR A 135 -5.91 -41.69 -8.84
CA THR A 135 -6.73 -42.72 -8.17
C THR A 135 -6.00 -43.46 -7.05
N TRP A 136 -4.67 -43.36 -6.94
CA TRP A 136 -3.94 -43.97 -5.84
C TRP A 136 -4.35 -43.38 -4.48
N HIS A 137 -4.71 -42.10 -4.46
CA HIS A 137 -5.09 -41.37 -3.25
C HIS A 137 -6.44 -41.85 -2.67
N ASP A 138 -7.25 -42.56 -3.46
CA ASP A 138 -8.55 -43.12 -3.04
C ASP A 138 -8.44 -44.14 -1.90
N ARG A 139 -7.23 -44.64 -1.66
CA ARG A 139 -6.92 -45.52 -0.52
C ARG A 139 -7.04 -44.80 0.82
N TRP A 140 -6.89 -43.47 0.82
CA TRP A 140 -6.80 -42.63 2.02
C TRP A 140 -7.99 -41.69 2.18
N THR A 141 -8.91 -41.66 1.20
CA THR A 141 -10.11 -40.83 1.20
C THR A 141 -11.37 -41.69 1.35
N LYS A 142 -12.53 -41.06 1.54
CA LYS A 142 -13.82 -41.76 1.75
C LYS A 142 -14.62 -41.92 0.46
N ALA A 143 -14.39 -41.06 -0.51
CA ALA A 143 -14.99 -41.10 -1.83
C ALA A 143 -13.91 -40.94 -2.91
N PRO A 144 -14.17 -41.42 -4.14
CA PRO A 144 -13.20 -41.34 -5.23
C PRO A 144 -12.73 -39.90 -5.50
N SER A 145 -11.42 -39.75 -5.71
CA SER A 145 -10.82 -38.50 -6.16
C SER A 145 -11.18 -38.25 -7.62
N LYS A 146 -11.28 -36.97 -8.01
CA LYS A 146 -11.57 -36.58 -9.39
C LYS A 146 -10.43 -35.77 -9.98
N ARG A 147 -10.35 -35.74 -11.31
CA ARG A 147 -9.28 -35.07 -12.04
C ARG A 147 -9.62 -33.62 -12.33
N ILE A 148 -8.62 -32.75 -12.25
CA ILE A 148 -8.62 -31.40 -12.80
C ILE A 148 -7.63 -31.38 -13.96
N VAL A 149 -8.09 -31.08 -15.18
CA VAL A 149 -7.23 -31.10 -16.36
C VAL A 149 -6.48 -29.77 -16.49
N ARG A 150 -5.16 -29.78 -16.34
CA ARG A 150 -4.28 -28.63 -16.63
C ARG A 150 -4.11 -28.46 -18.15
N ILE A 151 -4.69 -27.40 -18.69
CA ILE A 151 -4.80 -27.20 -20.14
C ILE A 151 -3.44 -26.98 -20.81
N GLU A 152 -2.49 -26.35 -20.13
CA GLU A 152 -1.15 -26.13 -20.67
C GLU A 152 -0.39 -27.46 -20.79
N THR A 153 -0.44 -28.31 -19.77
CA THR A 153 0.22 -29.63 -19.82
C THR A 153 -0.41 -30.53 -20.88
N LEU A 154 -1.74 -30.46 -21.06
CA LEU A 154 -2.41 -31.14 -22.16
C LEU A 154 -1.88 -30.68 -23.52
N ALA A 155 -1.82 -29.37 -23.74
CA ALA A 155 -1.31 -28.79 -24.98
C ALA A 155 0.18 -29.12 -25.21
N GLU A 156 1.01 -29.07 -24.17
CA GLU A 156 2.43 -29.43 -24.24
C GLU A 156 2.62 -30.91 -24.66
N ARG A 157 1.81 -31.84 -24.13
CA ARG A 157 1.82 -33.27 -24.49
C ARG A 157 1.38 -33.52 -25.93
N LEU A 158 0.34 -32.81 -26.40
CA LEU A 158 -0.10 -32.92 -27.79
C LEU A 158 0.98 -32.44 -28.76
N MET A 159 1.64 -31.33 -28.44
CA MET A 159 2.75 -30.82 -29.24
C MET A 159 3.95 -31.78 -29.23
N GLU A 160 4.25 -32.43 -28.11
CA GLU A 160 5.28 -33.47 -28.04
C GLU A 160 4.96 -34.65 -28.96
N SER A 161 3.72 -35.12 -28.96
CA SER A 161 3.27 -36.21 -29.84
C SER A 161 3.32 -35.82 -31.32
N LEU A 162 2.81 -34.63 -31.69
CA LEU A 162 2.79 -34.17 -33.08
C LEU A 162 4.20 -33.96 -33.64
N MET A 163 5.17 -33.57 -32.80
CA MET A 163 6.53 -33.24 -33.22
C MET A 163 7.52 -34.39 -33.05
N GLN A 164 7.06 -35.61 -32.72
CA GLN A 164 7.95 -36.74 -32.40
C GLN A 164 8.90 -37.07 -33.57
N GLU A 165 8.37 -37.05 -34.80
CA GLU A 165 9.14 -37.37 -36.03
C GLU A 165 9.63 -36.12 -36.78
N ALA A 166 9.27 -34.92 -36.30
CA ALA A 166 9.60 -33.66 -36.96
C ALA A 166 11.10 -33.36 -36.94
N THR A 167 11.61 -32.80 -38.03
CA THR A 167 13.01 -32.50 -38.32
C THR A 167 13.20 -31.03 -38.73
N GLU A 168 14.45 -30.54 -38.77
CA GLU A 168 14.70 -29.16 -39.18
C GLU A 168 14.33 -28.86 -40.64
N SER A 169 14.34 -29.87 -41.53
CA SER A 169 13.92 -29.68 -42.93
C SER A 169 12.44 -29.37 -43.06
N ASP A 170 11.61 -29.79 -42.10
CA ASP A 170 10.18 -29.49 -42.11
C ASP A 170 9.90 -27.99 -41.86
N LEU A 171 10.87 -27.26 -41.30
CA LEU A 171 10.76 -25.81 -41.10
C LEU A 171 10.90 -25.00 -42.40
N ASP A 172 11.41 -25.62 -43.47
CA ASP A 172 11.54 -25.00 -44.79
C ASP A 172 10.24 -25.14 -45.61
N ASP A 173 9.28 -25.95 -45.15
CA ASP A 173 7.97 -26.13 -45.78
C ASP A 173 6.93 -25.14 -45.21
N PRO A 174 6.41 -24.20 -46.02
CA PRO A 174 5.38 -23.26 -45.58
C PRO A 174 4.05 -23.92 -45.20
N GLU A 175 3.71 -25.08 -45.77
CA GLU A 175 2.46 -25.79 -45.48
C GLU A 175 2.53 -26.50 -44.11
N TYR A 176 3.72 -26.92 -43.68
CA TYR A 176 3.95 -27.64 -42.44
C TYR A 176 3.42 -26.91 -41.20
N PHE A 177 3.60 -25.59 -41.10
CA PHE A 177 3.10 -24.81 -39.96
C PHE A 177 1.57 -24.76 -39.92
N ALA A 178 0.92 -24.64 -41.07
CA ALA A 178 -0.53 -24.59 -41.18
C ALA A 178 -1.16 -25.96 -40.87
N GLU A 179 -0.57 -27.04 -41.39
CA GLU A 179 -0.98 -28.41 -41.08
C GLU A 179 -0.79 -28.75 -39.61
N THR A 180 0.37 -28.38 -39.03
CA THR A 180 0.65 -28.56 -37.60
C THR A 180 -0.35 -27.80 -36.73
N TRP A 181 -0.68 -26.55 -37.10
CA TRP A 181 -1.67 -25.76 -36.37
C TRP A 181 -3.06 -26.39 -36.43
N LEU A 182 -3.48 -26.86 -37.61
CA LEU A 182 -4.76 -27.53 -37.78
C LEU A 182 -4.82 -28.81 -36.94
N ALA A 183 -3.82 -29.69 -37.04
CA ALA A 183 -3.76 -30.91 -36.25
C ALA A 183 -3.75 -30.63 -34.74
N PHE A 184 -2.94 -29.67 -34.29
CA PHE A 184 -2.87 -29.27 -32.88
C PHE A 184 -4.21 -28.76 -32.36
N THR A 185 -4.87 -27.88 -33.11
CA THR A 185 -6.16 -27.31 -32.68
C THR A 185 -7.26 -28.36 -32.69
N GLU A 186 -7.35 -29.21 -33.70
CA GLU A 186 -8.30 -30.33 -33.76
C GLU A 186 -8.09 -31.31 -32.59
N ASP A 187 -6.84 -31.65 -32.30
CA ASP A 187 -6.48 -32.55 -31.20
C ASP A 187 -6.80 -31.92 -29.83
N PHE A 188 -6.41 -30.67 -29.62
CA PHE A 188 -6.68 -29.96 -28.37
C PHE A 188 -8.18 -29.82 -28.10
N GLU A 189 -8.96 -29.41 -29.11
CA GLU A 189 -10.41 -29.31 -28.99
C GLU A 189 -11.06 -30.67 -28.70
N ARG A 190 -10.59 -31.74 -29.37
CA ARG A 190 -11.08 -33.09 -29.13
C ARG A 190 -10.81 -33.55 -27.71
N GLU A 191 -9.61 -33.32 -27.18
CA GLU A 191 -9.25 -33.70 -25.80
C GLU A 191 -10.03 -32.90 -24.76
N ILE A 192 -10.23 -31.59 -24.95
CA ILE A 192 -11.08 -30.78 -24.07
C ILE A 192 -12.54 -31.29 -24.11
N GLN A 193 -13.08 -31.59 -25.29
CA GLN A 193 -14.44 -32.13 -25.41
C GLN A 193 -14.58 -33.52 -24.79
N HIS A 194 -13.55 -34.36 -24.88
CA HIS A 194 -13.52 -35.67 -24.23
C HIS A 194 -13.51 -35.50 -22.70
N ALA A 195 -12.63 -34.65 -22.17
CA ALA A 195 -12.57 -34.33 -20.75
C ALA A 195 -13.87 -33.72 -20.20
N ILE A 196 -14.61 -32.93 -20.99
CA ILE A 196 -15.93 -32.42 -20.59
C ILE A 196 -16.94 -33.56 -20.37
N ARG A 197 -16.89 -34.61 -21.18
CA ARG A 197 -17.81 -35.76 -21.11
C ARG A 197 -17.37 -36.84 -20.13
N ASP A 198 -16.13 -36.82 -19.70
CA ASP A 198 -15.56 -37.78 -18.76
C ASP A 198 -16.06 -37.49 -17.33
N ASP A 199 -16.80 -38.42 -16.73
CA ASP A 199 -17.31 -38.30 -15.35
C ASP A 199 -16.19 -38.30 -14.30
N GLU A 200 -14.97 -38.71 -14.66
CA GLU A 200 -13.80 -38.66 -13.77
C GLU A 200 -13.13 -37.29 -13.75
N VAL A 201 -13.44 -36.40 -14.69
CA VAL A 201 -12.93 -35.03 -14.73
C VAL A 201 -13.91 -34.10 -14.05
N ALA A 202 -13.53 -33.48 -12.93
CA ALA A 202 -14.37 -32.51 -12.24
C ALA A 202 -14.30 -31.10 -12.87
N GLY A 203 -13.17 -30.75 -13.47
CA GLY A 203 -12.93 -29.40 -13.99
C GLY A 203 -11.61 -29.24 -14.72
N PHE A 204 -11.28 -28.00 -15.02
CA PHE A 204 -10.06 -27.61 -15.73
C PHE A 204 -9.24 -26.65 -14.88
N LYS A 205 -7.95 -26.53 -15.19
CA LYS A 205 -7.03 -25.58 -14.57
C LYS A 205 -6.18 -24.92 -15.63
N THR A 206 -5.92 -23.64 -15.44
CA THR A 206 -4.88 -22.91 -16.16
C THR A 206 -3.80 -22.42 -15.20
N VAL A 207 -2.55 -22.57 -15.64
CA VAL A 207 -1.36 -22.01 -14.99
C VAL A 207 -0.85 -20.76 -15.72
N ILE A 208 -1.69 -20.13 -16.55
CA ILE A 208 -1.32 -18.95 -17.36
C ILE A 208 -0.68 -17.82 -16.55
N CYS A 209 -1.05 -17.69 -15.28
CA CYS A 209 -0.45 -16.78 -14.31
C CYS A 209 1.09 -16.92 -14.23
N TYR A 210 1.62 -18.14 -14.21
CA TYR A 210 3.06 -18.44 -14.25
C TYR A 210 3.70 -18.22 -15.62
N ARG A 211 2.91 -18.19 -16.68
CA ARG A 211 3.43 -18.19 -18.05
C ARG A 211 3.49 -16.77 -18.59
N THR A 212 2.33 -16.12 -18.65
CA THR A 212 2.13 -14.88 -19.40
C THR A 212 1.19 -13.90 -18.71
N GLY A 213 0.85 -14.16 -17.43
CA GLY A 213 0.00 -13.29 -16.63
C GLY A 213 -1.50 -13.51 -16.81
N LEU A 214 -2.27 -12.89 -15.92
CA LEU A 214 -3.74 -12.92 -15.91
C LEU A 214 -4.40 -11.84 -16.79
N ASP A 215 -3.60 -10.95 -17.40
CA ASP A 215 -4.07 -9.97 -18.39
C ASP A 215 -4.32 -10.64 -19.75
N ILE A 216 -5.35 -11.48 -19.82
CA ILE A 216 -5.69 -12.31 -20.98
C ILE A 216 -6.52 -11.47 -21.94
N GLU A 217 -6.21 -11.52 -23.25
CA GLU A 217 -7.06 -10.90 -24.28
C GLU A 217 -8.50 -11.46 -24.18
N PRO A 218 -9.53 -10.65 -23.90
CA PRO A 218 -10.88 -11.17 -23.72
C PRO A 218 -11.58 -11.55 -25.04
N ASP A 219 -11.16 -11.02 -26.19
CA ASP A 219 -11.77 -11.30 -27.49
C ASP A 219 -11.14 -12.53 -28.17
N TYR A 220 -11.91 -13.61 -28.29
CA TYR A 220 -11.46 -14.85 -28.92
C TYR A 220 -10.94 -14.66 -30.35
N VAL A 221 -11.62 -13.85 -31.17
CA VAL A 221 -11.25 -13.65 -32.58
C VAL A 221 -9.91 -12.92 -32.69
N ARG A 222 -9.66 -11.94 -31.81
CA ARG A 222 -8.40 -11.21 -31.75
C ARG A 222 -7.27 -12.09 -31.24
N ALA A 223 -7.51 -12.88 -30.20
CA ALA A 223 -6.53 -13.84 -29.70
C ALA A 223 -6.15 -14.85 -30.78
N ALA A 224 -7.12 -15.45 -31.48
CA ALA A 224 -6.88 -16.39 -32.57
C ALA A 224 -6.05 -15.78 -33.70
N LYS A 225 -6.34 -14.53 -34.11
CA LYS A 225 -5.55 -13.80 -35.12
C LYS A 225 -4.12 -13.52 -34.68
N ALA A 226 -3.88 -13.36 -33.37
CA ALA A 226 -2.55 -13.08 -32.83
C ALA A 226 -1.63 -14.32 -32.79
N VAL A 227 -2.17 -15.53 -32.94
CA VAL A 227 -1.39 -16.77 -32.75
C VAL A 227 -0.36 -17.03 -33.84
N GLY A 228 -0.61 -16.64 -35.10
CA GLY A 228 0.16 -17.05 -36.29
C GLY A 228 1.69 -17.11 -36.11
N ILE A 229 2.38 -15.98 -36.23
CA ILE A 229 3.86 -15.92 -36.09
C ILE A 229 4.36 -16.45 -34.73
N PRO A 230 3.71 -16.15 -33.58
CA PRO A 230 4.07 -16.77 -32.31
C PRO A 230 4.08 -18.30 -32.30
N PHE A 231 3.13 -18.93 -32.99
CA PHE A 231 3.02 -20.38 -33.10
C PHE A 231 4.14 -20.97 -33.97
N GLU A 232 4.42 -20.39 -35.13
CA GLU A 232 5.55 -20.81 -35.98
C GLU A 232 6.87 -20.79 -35.20
N ARG A 233 7.11 -19.72 -34.43
CA ARG A 233 8.30 -19.59 -33.57
C ARG A 233 8.33 -20.61 -32.43
N TYR A 234 7.17 -21.00 -31.93
CA TYR A 234 7.04 -22.03 -30.91
C TYR A 234 7.35 -23.42 -31.50
N VAL A 235 6.75 -23.78 -32.63
CA VAL A 235 7.03 -25.02 -33.37
C VAL A 235 8.52 -25.14 -33.70
N ALA A 236 9.13 -24.08 -34.25
CA ALA A 236 10.56 -24.06 -34.54
C ALA A 236 11.43 -24.25 -33.30
N ARG A 237 11.00 -23.77 -32.13
CA ARG A 237 11.70 -24.02 -30.85
C ARG A 237 11.52 -25.47 -30.40
N CYS A 238 10.33 -26.04 -30.55
CA CYS A 238 10.05 -27.43 -30.19
C CYS A 238 10.95 -28.40 -30.98
N ILE A 239 11.06 -28.22 -32.29
CA ILE A 239 11.90 -29.06 -33.15
C ILE A 239 13.38 -28.91 -32.78
N ARG A 240 13.88 -27.67 -32.68
CA ARG A 240 15.31 -27.40 -32.45
C ARG A 240 15.79 -27.78 -31.04
N LYS A 241 14.96 -27.57 -30.02
CA LYS A 241 15.36 -27.73 -28.61
C LYS A 241 14.75 -28.93 -27.91
N ARG A 242 13.83 -29.65 -28.56
CA ARG A 242 13.02 -30.72 -27.94
C ARG A 242 12.42 -30.28 -26.60
N SER A 243 11.88 -29.06 -26.59
CA SER A 243 11.28 -28.42 -25.43
C SER A 243 9.90 -27.91 -25.80
N PHE A 244 8.89 -28.47 -25.15
CA PHE A 244 7.48 -28.21 -25.46
C PHE A 244 6.85 -27.17 -24.55
N ARG A 245 7.60 -26.66 -23.56
CA ARG A 245 7.11 -25.69 -22.56
C ARG A 245 6.43 -24.47 -23.22
N LEU A 246 5.16 -24.24 -22.91
CA LEU A 246 4.36 -23.12 -23.43
C LEU A 246 4.66 -21.82 -22.66
N GLN A 247 5.14 -20.81 -23.39
CA GLN A 247 5.60 -19.53 -22.81
C GLN A 247 5.27 -18.32 -23.71
N ARG A 248 4.37 -18.48 -24.68
CA ARG A 248 4.01 -17.42 -25.63
C ARG A 248 2.61 -16.91 -25.32
N LYS A 249 2.49 -15.60 -25.05
CA LYS A 249 1.22 -14.97 -24.64
C LYS A 249 0.06 -15.27 -25.58
N ALA A 250 0.23 -15.00 -26.88
CA ALA A 250 -0.82 -15.25 -27.85
C ALA A 250 -1.32 -16.72 -27.84
N LEU A 251 -0.43 -17.68 -27.61
CA LEU A 251 -0.79 -19.09 -27.57
C LEU A 251 -1.49 -19.46 -26.25
N ASN A 252 -0.99 -18.99 -25.10
CA ASN A 252 -1.65 -19.24 -23.81
C ASN A 252 -3.03 -18.57 -23.73
N ASP A 253 -3.15 -17.32 -24.17
CA ASP A 253 -4.42 -16.60 -24.24
C ASP A 253 -5.41 -17.38 -25.13
N TYR A 254 -4.97 -17.85 -26.30
CA TYR A 254 -5.78 -18.68 -27.18
C TYR A 254 -6.25 -19.98 -26.51
N LEU A 255 -5.37 -20.69 -25.78
CA LEU A 255 -5.74 -21.95 -25.12
C LEU A 255 -6.79 -21.74 -24.03
N VAL A 256 -6.65 -20.68 -23.23
CA VAL A 256 -7.64 -20.33 -22.20
C VAL A 256 -8.97 -19.98 -22.87
N LEU A 257 -8.97 -19.06 -23.84
CA LEU A 257 -10.20 -18.66 -24.54
C LEU A 257 -10.85 -19.82 -25.27
N ARG A 258 -10.07 -20.67 -25.96
CA ARG A 258 -10.65 -21.82 -26.67
C ARG A 258 -11.28 -22.81 -25.71
N THR A 259 -10.67 -23.04 -24.55
CA THR A 259 -11.27 -23.85 -23.48
C THR A 259 -12.58 -23.23 -23.00
N LEU A 260 -12.60 -21.91 -22.75
CA LEU A 260 -13.78 -21.17 -22.32
C LEU A 260 -14.91 -21.19 -23.36
N GLU A 261 -14.60 -21.02 -24.64
CA GLU A 261 -15.57 -21.13 -25.75
C GLU A 261 -16.23 -22.51 -25.77
N ILE A 262 -15.44 -23.60 -25.72
CA ILE A 262 -15.97 -24.97 -25.73
C ILE A 262 -16.84 -25.24 -24.49
N LEU A 263 -16.44 -24.72 -23.32
CA LEU A 263 -17.21 -24.83 -22.08
C LEU A 263 -18.53 -24.06 -22.17
N SER A 264 -18.50 -22.85 -22.73
CA SER A 264 -19.65 -21.95 -22.87
C SER A 264 -20.69 -22.46 -23.88
N GLU A 265 -20.24 -23.06 -24.99
CA GLU A 265 -21.12 -23.67 -26.00
C GLU A 265 -21.95 -24.84 -25.44
N ARG A 266 -21.48 -25.48 -24.36
CA ARG A 266 -22.17 -26.59 -23.70
C ARG A 266 -22.86 -26.15 -22.43
N LEU A 267 -23.94 -25.38 -22.58
CA LEU A 267 -24.85 -25.13 -21.48
C LEU A 267 -25.45 -26.46 -20.99
N PRO A 268 -25.34 -26.78 -19.69
CA PRO A 268 -26.14 -27.86 -19.10
C PRO A 268 -27.63 -27.58 -19.22
N GLU A 269 -28.44 -28.60 -18.95
CA GLU A 269 -29.88 -28.50 -18.63
C GLU A 269 -30.25 -27.19 -17.89
N PRO A 270 -31.45 -26.63 -18.12
CA PRO A 270 -31.84 -25.33 -17.57
C PRO A 270 -31.55 -25.19 -16.06
N GLY A 271 -30.56 -24.37 -15.71
CA GLY A 271 -30.19 -24.07 -14.32
C GLY A 271 -28.82 -24.58 -13.82
N GLY A 272 -28.04 -25.31 -14.63
CA GLY A 272 -26.69 -25.77 -14.25
C GLY A 272 -25.54 -24.97 -14.89
N PHE A 273 -24.38 -24.89 -14.22
CA PHE A 273 -23.12 -24.39 -14.81
C PHE A 273 -22.30 -25.51 -15.46
N CYS A 274 -21.54 -25.25 -16.54
CA CYS A 274 -20.59 -26.23 -17.07
C CYS A 274 -19.48 -26.56 -16.05
N LYS A 275 -18.58 -27.50 -16.36
CA LYS A 275 -17.42 -27.78 -15.51
C LYS A 275 -16.60 -26.50 -15.29
N PRO A 276 -16.13 -26.22 -14.06
CA PRO A 276 -15.40 -25.00 -13.73
C PRO A 276 -14.00 -24.95 -14.36
N LEU A 277 -13.50 -23.74 -14.59
CA LEU A 277 -12.09 -23.47 -14.88
C LEU A 277 -11.44 -22.78 -13.69
N GLN A 278 -10.47 -23.45 -13.10
CA GLN A 278 -9.65 -22.93 -12.02
C GLN A 278 -8.50 -22.09 -12.60
N PHE A 279 -8.28 -20.91 -12.03
CA PHE A 279 -7.16 -20.04 -12.37
C PHE A 279 -6.17 -20.10 -11.21
N HIS A 280 -4.93 -20.48 -11.50
CA HIS A 280 -3.85 -20.14 -10.58
C HIS A 280 -3.78 -18.62 -10.47
N THR A 281 -3.75 -18.08 -9.25
CA THR A 281 -3.64 -16.64 -9.00
C THR A 281 -2.76 -16.40 -7.79
N GLY A 282 -1.91 -15.38 -7.83
CA GLY A 282 -1.12 -14.98 -6.66
C GLY A 282 0.13 -15.83 -6.40
N LEU A 283 0.21 -16.45 -5.22
CA LEU A 283 1.40 -17.11 -4.65
C LEU A 283 2.01 -18.13 -5.62
N GLY A 284 3.34 -18.15 -5.75
CA GLY A 284 3.98 -19.10 -6.65
C GLY A 284 5.50 -19.04 -6.72
N ASP A 285 6.07 -19.99 -7.47
CA ASP A 285 7.48 -20.10 -7.87
C ASP A 285 8.10 -18.79 -8.40
N ASN A 286 9.42 -18.72 -8.37
CA ASN A 286 10.19 -17.51 -8.70
C ASN A 286 10.14 -17.04 -10.17
N ASP A 287 9.47 -17.76 -11.07
CA ASP A 287 9.26 -17.34 -12.46
C ASP A 287 7.92 -16.65 -12.70
N ILE A 288 7.10 -16.49 -11.66
CA ILE A 288 5.87 -15.70 -11.70
C ILE A 288 6.15 -14.20 -11.76
N SER A 289 5.36 -13.47 -12.56
CA SER A 289 5.32 -12.01 -12.50
C SER A 289 4.25 -11.59 -11.50
N LEU A 290 4.65 -11.22 -10.28
CA LEU A 290 3.74 -10.77 -9.22
C LEU A 290 2.75 -9.70 -9.72
N ARG A 291 3.24 -8.71 -10.49
CA ARG A 291 2.40 -7.66 -11.09
C ARG A 291 1.30 -8.24 -11.98
N GLU A 292 1.62 -9.25 -12.78
CA GLU A 292 0.70 -9.85 -13.75
C GLU A 292 -0.13 -10.99 -13.16
N ALA A 293 0.12 -11.37 -11.90
CA ALA A 293 -0.65 -12.33 -11.12
C ALA A 293 -1.88 -11.72 -10.43
N ASN A 294 -2.16 -10.43 -10.64
CA ASN A 294 -3.30 -9.74 -10.06
C ASN A 294 -4.63 -10.22 -10.69
N PRO A 295 -5.56 -10.81 -9.91
CA PRO A 295 -6.82 -11.34 -10.42
C PRO A 295 -7.74 -10.27 -11.01
N ALA A 296 -7.56 -8.98 -10.70
CA ALA A 296 -8.35 -7.89 -11.28
C ALA A 296 -8.28 -7.85 -12.82
N TYR A 297 -7.18 -8.32 -13.41
CA TYR A 297 -7.05 -8.45 -14.86
C TYR A 297 -8.02 -9.44 -15.50
N LEU A 298 -8.56 -10.40 -14.73
CA LEU A 298 -9.54 -11.36 -15.23
C LEU A 298 -10.93 -10.75 -15.41
N GLN A 299 -11.19 -9.53 -14.93
CA GLN A 299 -12.53 -8.94 -14.96
C GLN A 299 -13.16 -8.93 -16.38
N PRO A 300 -12.48 -8.45 -17.45
CA PRO A 300 -13.07 -8.46 -18.80
C PRO A 300 -13.37 -9.87 -19.30
N LEU A 301 -12.54 -10.85 -18.93
CA LEU A 301 -12.72 -12.25 -19.30
C LEU A 301 -13.91 -12.87 -18.56
N ILE A 302 -14.04 -12.62 -17.25
CA ILE A 302 -15.16 -13.07 -16.42
C ILE A 302 -16.50 -12.54 -16.98
N GLU A 303 -16.53 -11.27 -17.40
CA GLU A 303 -17.70 -10.64 -18.02
C GLU A 303 -18.08 -11.31 -19.34
N SER A 304 -17.08 -11.76 -20.12
CA SER A 304 -17.28 -12.37 -21.44
C SER A 304 -17.83 -13.80 -21.36
N TYR A 305 -17.61 -14.52 -20.25
CA TYR A 305 -18.04 -15.92 -20.07
C TYR A 305 -18.93 -16.14 -18.84
N PRO A 306 -20.15 -15.55 -18.79
CA PRO A 306 -21.04 -15.55 -17.62
C PRO A 306 -21.64 -16.92 -17.23
N HIS A 307 -21.39 -17.95 -18.05
CA HIS A 307 -21.91 -19.32 -17.89
C HIS A 307 -20.84 -20.34 -17.47
N VAL A 308 -19.57 -19.96 -17.46
CA VAL A 308 -18.47 -20.80 -17.03
C VAL A 308 -18.08 -20.40 -15.62
N PRO A 309 -18.05 -21.30 -14.62
CA PRO A 309 -17.57 -20.92 -13.31
C PRO A 309 -16.06 -20.69 -13.29
N PHE A 310 -15.64 -19.55 -12.74
CA PHE A 310 -14.25 -19.20 -12.51
C PHE A 310 -13.91 -19.45 -11.05
N VAL A 311 -12.85 -20.22 -10.79
CA VAL A 311 -12.35 -20.43 -9.44
C VAL A 311 -10.99 -19.78 -9.30
N LEU A 312 -10.89 -18.74 -8.48
CA LEU A 312 -9.65 -18.03 -8.19
C LEU A 312 -8.93 -18.75 -7.05
N LEU A 313 -7.79 -19.39 -7.35
CA LEU A 313 -7.09 -20.23 -6.38
C LEU A 313 -6.15 -19.44 -5.47
N HIS A 314 -5.78 -20.07 -4.35
CA HIS A 314 -4.63 -19.67 -3.54
C HIS A 314 -4.83 -18.34 -2.80
N SER A 315 -6.08 -18.03 -2.47
CA SER A 315 -6.53 -16.73 -1.96
C SER A 315 -6.10 -15.53 -2.83
N ALA A 316 -5.63 -15.78 -4.06
CA ALA A 316 -4.91 -14.83 -4.90
C ALA A 316 -3.81 -14.02 -4.20
N TYR A 317 -3.16 -14.55 -3.15
CA TYR A 317 -2.22 -13.77 -2.32
C TYR A 317 -1.10 -13.14 -3.17
N PRO A 318 -0.79 -11.82 -3.02
CA PRO A 318 -1.25 -10.87 -2.01
C PRO A 318 -2.53 -10.08 -2.38
N TYR A 319 -3.25 -10.47 -3.43
CA TYR A 319 -4.41 -9.78 -4.00
C TYR A 319 -5.76 -10.32 -3.53
N THR A 320 -5.83 -10.84 -2.30
CA THR A 320 -7.03 -11.49 -1.74
C THR A 320 -8.27 -10.60 -1.80
N ARG A 321 -8.12 -9.29 -1.55
CA ARG A 321 -9.26 -8.35 -1.63
C ARG A 321 -9.79 -8.18 -3.04
N GLN A 322 -8.93 -8.12 -4.05
CA GLN A 322 -9.33 -8.03 -5.46
C GLN A 322 -10.09 -9.29 -5.88
N ALA A 323 -9.57 -10.47 -5.52
CA ALA A 323 -10.27 -11.74 -5.78
C ALA A 323 -11.61 -11.80 -5.03
N GLY A 324 -11.63 -11.33 -3.78
CA GLY A 324 -12.85 -11.27 -2.98
C GLY A 324 -13.92 -10.36 -3.58
N TYR A 325 -13.54 -9.21 -4.12
CA TYR A 325 -14.45 -8.33 -4.85
C TYR A 325 -15.04 -9.03 -6.08
N LEU A 326 -14.21 -9.69 -6.91
CA LEU A 326 -14.68 -10.42 -8.09
C LEU A 326 -15.66 -11.54 -7.73
N ALA A 327 -15.36 -12.35 -6.72
CA ALA A 327 -16.25 -13.41 -6.23
C ALA A 327 -17.57 -12.86 -5.67
N THR A 328 -17.55 -11.65 -5.12
CA THR A 328 -18.75 -10.98 -4.61
C THR A 328 -19.64 -10.50 -5.74
N VAL A 329 -19.09 -9.77 -6.71
CA VAL A 329 -19.88 -9.09 -7.74
C VAL A 329 -20.32 -10.00 -8.90
N TYR A 330 -19.55 -11.05 -9.21
CA TYR A 330 -19.89 -11.99 -10.29
C TYR A 330 -20.47 -13.29 -9.75
N LYS A 331 -21.70 -13.63 -10.17
CA LYS A 331 -22.44 -14.81 -9.69
C LYS A 331 -21.68 -16.15 -9.87
N HIS A 332 -20.85 -16.23 -10.90
CA HIS A 332 -20.13 -17.42 -11.36
C HIS A 332 -18.65 -17.43 -10.96
N VAL A 333 -18.21 -16.50 -10.12
CA VAL A 333 -16.82 -16.46 -9.61
C VAL A 333 -16.79 -16.96 -8.16
N TYR A 334 -15.85 -17.84 -7.88
CA TYR A 334 -15.60 -18.45 -6.57
C TYR A 334 -14.17 -18.14 -6.11
N LEU A 335 -13.98 -17.99 -4.81
CA LEU A 335 -12.67 -17.80 -4.20
C LEU A 335 -12.30 -19.04 -3.40
N ASP A 336 -11.18 -19.65 -3.77
CA ASP A 336 -10.53 -20.66 -2.97
C ASP A 336 -9.51 -20.02 -2.02
N ILE A 337 -9.49 -20.50 -0.77
CA ILE A 337 -8.62 -19.97 0.29
C ILE A 337 -7.34 -20.79 0.52
N GLY A 338 -7.01 -21.72 -0.39
CA GLY A 338 -5.91 -22.68 -0.25
C GLY A 338 -4.51 -22.09 -0.47
N GLU A 339 -3.50 -22.97 -0.50
CA GLU A 339 -2.03 -22.74 -0.59
C GLU A 339 -1.40 -21.89 0.52
N VAL A 340 -2.07 -20.84 1.01
CA VAL A 340 -1.57 -19.99 2.11
C VAL A 340 -1.35 -20.75 3.42
N PHE A 341 -1.92 -21.97 3.50
CA PHE A 341 -1.62 -22.98 4.51
C PHE A 341 -0.73 -24.07 3.88
N PRO A 342 0.53 -24.27 4.28
CA PRO A 342 1.25 -23.59 5.35
C PRO A 342 2.15 -22.43 4.89
N MET A 343 2.01 -21.92 3.67
CA MET A 343 2.99 -21.00 3.04
C MET A 343 3.11 -19.63 3.73
N VAL A 344 2.10 -19.19 4.49
CA VAL A 344 2.09 -17.88 5.17
C VAL A 344 2.08 -18.05 6.70
N SER A 345 2.58 -17.06 7.45
CA SER A 345 2.58 -17.07 8.91
C SER A 345 1.15 -17.19 9.46
N LYS A 346 1.00 -17.62 10.73
CA LYS A 346 -0.33 -17.71 11.37
C LYS A 346 -1.12 -16.40 11.29
N ASP A 347 -0.46 -15.28 11.56
CA ASP A 347 -1.11 -13.96 11.52
C ASP A 347 -1.49 -13.57 10.09
N GLY A 348 -0.64 -13.90 9.10
CA GLY A 348 -0.96 -13.69 7.70
C GLY A 348 -2.13 -14.56 7.22
N GLN A 349 -2.17 -15.84 7.61
CA GLN A 349 -3.32 -16.71 7.36
C GLN A 349 -4.62 -16.13 7.94
N LYS A 350 -4.57 -15.63 9.19
CA LYS A 350 -5.72 -14.99 9.83
C LYS A 350 -6.14 -13.72 9.07
N ALA A 351 -5.18 -12.91 8.63
CA ALA A 351 -5.44 -11.70 7.85
C ALA A 351 -6.08 -12.02 6.49
N ILE A 352 -5.59 -13.05 5.79
CA ILE A 352 -6.12 -13.49 4.49
C ILE A 352 -7.55 -14.01 4.63
N LEU A 353 -7.83 -14.83 5.66
CA LEU A 353 -9.19 -15.31 5.93
C LEU A 353 -10.13 -14.15 6.29
N ARG A 354 -9.67 -13.17 7.07
CA ARG A 354 -10.45 -11.95 7.34
C ARG A 354 -10.73 -11.18 6.06
N GLN A 355 -9.73 -10.92 5.22
CA GLN A 355 -9.88 -10.26 3.93
C GLN A 355 -10.86 -11.00 3.00
N SER A 356 -10.85 -12.34 3.03
CA SER A 356 -11.79 -13.15 2.27
C SER A 356 -13.23 -12.95 2.78
N LEU A 357 -13.42 -12.94 4.11
CA LEU A 357 -14.72 -12.75 4.75
C LEU A 357 -15.22 -11.29 4.75
N GLU A 358 -14.39 -10.30 4.39
CA GLU A 358 -14.80 -8.88 4.27
C GLU A 358 -15.98 -8.72 3.29
N LEU A 359 -15.96 -9.47 2.18
CA LEU A 359 -16.97 -9.32 1.11
C LEU A 359 -17.52 -10.66 0.58
N VAL A 360 -16.71 -11.72 0.56
CA VAL A 360 -17.08 -12.94 -0.18
C VAL A 360 -18.24 -13.65 0.51
N PRO A 361 -19.36 -13.92 -0.21
CA PRO A 361 -20.43 -14.73 0.34
C PRO A 361 -19.92 -16.11 0.74
N GLY A 362 -20.29 -16.59 1.93
CA GLY A 362 -19.90 -17.91 2.41
C GLY A 362 -20.21 -19.07 1.46
N SER A 363 -21.23 -18.92 0.61
CA SER A 363 -21.61 -19.88 -0.43
C SER A 363 -20.68 -19.90 -1.66
N LYS A 364 -19.65 -19.05 -1.68
CA LYS A 364 -18.67 -18.92 -2.78
C LYS A 364 -17.22 -19.08 -2.32
N LEU A 365 -17.01 -19.37 -1.04
CA LEU A 365 -15.70 -19.73 -0.51
C LEU A 365 -15.47 -21.23 -0.65
N LEU A 366 -14.31 -21.61 -1.16
CA LEU A 366 -13.87 -22.99 -1.31
C LEU A 366 -12.58 -23.22 -0.53
N TYR A 367 -12.33 -24.47 -0.18
CA TYR A 367 -11.11 -24.87 0.52
C TYR A 367 -10.33 -25.92 -0.25
N SER A 368 -9.04 -25.63 -0.42
CA SER A 368 -8.07 -26.58 -0.90
C SER A 368 -6.80 -26.56 -0.06
N THR A 369 -6.06 -27.66 -0.06
CA THR A 369 -4.74 -27.67 0.58
C THR A 369 -3.64 -27.23 -0.37
N ASP A 370 -3.88 -27.26 -1.67
CA ASP A 370 -2.85 -27.21 -2.71
C ASP A 370 -1.71 -28.22 -2.47
N GLY A 371 -2.09 -29.37 -1.91
CA GLY A 371 -1.14 -30.34 -1.38
C GLY A 371 -0.41 -31.02 -2.52
N HIS A 372 0.92 -31.06 -2.49
CA HIS A 372 1.72 -31.61 -3.57
C HIS A 372 2.99 -32.27 -3.07
N TRP A 373 3.50 -33.25 -3.83
CA TRP A 373 4.74 -34.00 -3.58
C TRP A 373 4.75 -34.90 -2.33
N PHE A 374 4.39 -34.38 -1.17
CA PHE A 374 4.54 -35.01 0.13
C PHE A 374 3.20 -35.02 0.89
N PRO A 375 2.83 -36.13 1.56
CA PRO A 375 1.55 -36.18 2.28
C PRO A 375 1.45 -35.15 3.40
N GLU A 376 2.58 -34.71 3.95
CA GLU A 376 2.64 -33.73 5.03
C GLU A 376 2.10 -32.34 4.63
N THR A 377 2.12 -31.98 3.34
CA THR A 377 1.55 -30.69 2.88
C THR A 377 0.05 -30.65 3.14
N TYR A 378 -0.66 -31.75 2.86
CA TYR A 378 -2.09 -31.91 3.13
C TYR A 378 -2.39 -31.81 4.62
N TRP A 379 -1.60 -32.50 5.44
CA TRP A 379 -1.79 -32.49 6.89
C TRP A 379 -1.56 -31.12 7.50
N LEU A 380 -0.47 -30.44 7.12
CA LEU A 380 -0.12 -29.11 7.60
C LEU A 380 -1.19 -28.10 7.20
N ALA A 381 -1.63 -28.12 5.94
CA ALA A 381 -2.68 -27.24 5.45
C ALA A 381 -3.99 -27.41 6.24
N ASN A 382 -4.44 -28.67 6.39
CA ASN A 382 -5.67 -29.00 7.13
C ASN A 382 -5.58 -28.60 8.61
N LYS A 383 -4.46 -28.91 9.28
CA LYS A 383 -4.25 -28.55 10.68
C LYS A 383 -4.24 -27.04 10.87
N GLN A 384 -3.46 -26.33 10.06
CA GLN A 384 -3.31 -24.88 10.20
C GLN A 384 -4.59 -24.12 9.84
N PHE A 385 -5.30 -24.55 8.79
CA PHE A 385 -6.60 -23.99 8.43
C PHE A 385 -7.59 -24.15 9.59
N ARG A 386 -7.81 -25.37 10.09
CA ARG A 386 -8.80 -25.61 11.16
C ARG A 386 -8.48 -24.84 12.44
N GLU A 387 -7.19 -24.73 12.79
CA GLU A 387 -6.73 -23.91 13.92
C GLU A 387 -7.11 -22.42 13.75
N VAL A 388 -6.74 -21.81 12.62
CA VAL A 388 -6.98 -20.37 12.38
C VAL A 388 -8.45 -20.08 12.13
N TRP A 389 -9.16 -20.96 11.42
CA TRP A 389 -10.58 -20.85 11.14
C TRP A 389 -11.41 -20.91 12.42
N LEU A 390 -11.12 -21.84 13.34
CA LEU A 390 -11.81 -21.91 14.62
C LEU A 390 -11.56 -20.65 15.45
N GLU A 391 -10.32 -20.17 15.49
CA GLU A 391 -9.97 -18.94 16.21
C GLU A 391 -10.77 -17.76 15.67
N LEU A 392 -10.82 -17.59 14.35
CA LEU A 392 -11.51 -16.50 13.69
C LEU A 392 -13.03 -16.55 13.90
N LEU A 393 -13.66 -17.73 13.71
CA LEU A 393 -15.10 -17.87 13.94
C LEU A 393 -15.47 -17.69 15.40
N THR A 394 -14.63 -18.13 16.34
CA THR A 394 -14.85 -17.91 17.76
C THR A 394 -14.81 -16.42 18.09
N GLU A 395 -13.86 -15.68 17.52
CA GLU A 395 -13.76 -14.23 17.66
C GLU A 395 -15.03 -13.52 17.15
N TYR A 396 -15.50 -13.84 15.95
CA TYR A 396 -16.74 -13.27 15.40
C TYR A 396 -17.99 -13.66 16.19
N VAL A 397 -18.04 -14.87 16.76
CA VAL A 397 -19.13 -15.27 17.65
C VAL A 397 -19.11 -14.49 18.96
N GLN A 398 -17.92 -14.23 19.52
CA GLN A 398 -17.76 -13.46 20.75
C GLN A 398 -18.08 -11.98 20.55
N GLN A 399 -17.77 -11.43 19.38
CA GLN A 399 -18.09 -10.05 18.98
C GLN A 399 -19.56 -9.85 18.62
N GLY A 400 -20.32 -10.93 18.42
CA GLY A 400 -21.74 -10.88 18.04
C GLY A 400 -21.99 -10.73 16.53
N GLU A 401 -20.93 -10.79 15.71
CA GLU A 401 -21.00 -10.75 14.24
C GLU A 401 -21.60 -12.04 13.66
N LEU A 402 -21.36 -13.18 14.31
CA LEU A 402 -21.91 -14.48 13.94
C LEU A 402 -22.55 -15.18 15.13
N THR A 403 -23.59 -15.96 14.87
CA THR A 403 -24.07 -16.97 15.81
C THR A 403 -23.29 -18.28 15.64
N PRO A 404 -23.19 -19.14 16.66
CA PRO A 404 -22.57 -20.46 16.49
C PRO A 404 -23.19 -21.28 15.36
N HIS A 405 -24.51 -21.17 15.16
CA HIS A 405 -25.22 -21.80 14.06
C HIS A 405 -24.75 -21.29 12.69
N GLN A 406 -24.59 -19.98 12.50
CA GLN A 406 -24.05 -19.41 11.26
C GLN A 406 -22.60 -19.84 11.02
N GLY A 407 -21.76 -19.84 12.07
CA GLY A 407 -20.38 -20.33 11.96
C GLY A 407 -20.30 -21.82 11.58
N ILE A 408 -21.22 -22.65 12.08
CA ILE A 408 -21.33 -24.07 11.71
C ILE A 408 -21.68 -24.20 10.23
N ASN A 409 -22.70 -23.48 9.75
CA ASN A 409 -23.12 -23.57 8.35
C ASN A 409 -22.02 -23.08 7.42
N LEU A 410 -21.40 -21.94 7.72
CA LEU A 410 -20.27 -21.42 6.96
C LEU A 410 -19.11 -22.42 6.87
N THR A 411 -18.83 -23.13 7.97
CA THR A 411 -17.81 -24.19 8.00
C THR A 411 -18.18 -25.38 7.13
N LYS A 412 -19.43 -25.86 7.21
CA LYS A 412 -19.92 -26.98 6.39
C LYS A 412 -19.91 -26.62 4.91
N ASP A 413 -20.26 -25.38 4.57
CA ASP A 413 -20.30 -24.88 3.20
C ASP A 413 -18.90 -24.79 2.60
N LEU A 414 -17.97 -24.12 3.31
CA LEU A 414 -16.59 -23.95 2.87
C LEU A 414 -15.84 -25.29 2.75
N LEU A 415 -15.99 -26.20 3.72
CA LEU A 415 -15.26 -27.45 3.72
C LEU A 415 -15.84 -28.49 2.75
N PHE A 416 -17.15 -28.48 2.49
CA PHE A 416 -17.80 -29.58 1.77
C PHE A 416 -18.85 -29.12 0.76
N ASN A 417 -19.87 -28.39 1.19
CA ASN A 417 -21.09 -28.23 0.37
C ASN A 417 -20.84 -27.42 -0.90
N ASN A 418 -20.03 -26.36 -0.82
CA ASN A 418 -19.77 -25.49 -1.97
C ASN A 418 -19.03 -26.26 -3.07
N SER A 419 -17.97 -27.00 -2.72
CA SER A 419 -17.25 -27.86 -3.66
C SER A 419 -18.14 -28.98 -4.20
N ASN A 420 -18.90 -29.66 -3.34
CA ASN A 420 -19.81 -30.73 -3.76
C ASN A 420 -20.85 -30.24 -4.78
N PHE A 421 -21.36 -29.02 -4.58
CA PHE A 421 -22.32 -28.37 -5.48
C PHE A 421 -21.66 -27.91 -6.79
N LEU A 422 -20.58 -27.12 -6.69
CA LEU A 422 -19.92 -26.51 -7.85
C LEU A 422 -19.40 -27.56 -8.84
N TYR A 423 -18.77 -28.62 -8.34
CA TYR A 423 -18.18 -29.69 -9.14
C TYR A 423 -19.15 -30.87 -9.38
N ARG A 424 -20.39 -30.78 -8.88
CA ARG A 424 -21.45 -31.81 -9.06
C ARG A 424 -21.02 -33.21 -8.64
N LEU A 425 -20.34 -33.32 -7.51
CA LEU A 425 -19.72 -34.58 -7.07
C LEU A 425 -20.75 -35.58 -6.53
N GLY A 426 -21.87 -35.09 -6.00
CA GLY A 426 -22.94 -35.93 -5.47
C GLY A 426 -22.55 -36.72 -4.21
N TYR A 427 -21.51 -36.27 -3.51
CA TYR A 427 -21.02 -36.92 -2.29
C TYR A 427 -21.89 -36.57 -1.08
N GLN A 428 -21.93 -37.48 -0.11
CA GLN A 428 -22.62 -37.29 1.16
C GLN A 428 -21.60 -37.23 2.28
N ALA A 429 -21.67 -36.18 3.10
CA ALA A 429 -20.81 -36.04 4.26
C ALA A 429 -21.18 -37.10 5.31
N ASP A 430 -20.28 -38.05 5.55
CA ASP A 430 -20.35 -38.97 6.69
C ASP A 430 -19.90 -38.23 7.96
N PHE A 431 -20.85 -37.58 8.63
CA PHE A 431 -20.60 -36.81 9.84
C PHE A 431 -21.68 -37.07 10.88
N LYS A 432 -21.28 -37.63 12.02
CA LYS A 432 -22.16 -37.80 13.17
C LYS A 432 -22.28 -36.48 13.93
N GLU A 433 -23.47 -35.90 13.99
CA GLU A 433 -23.70 -34.69 14.79
C GLU A 433 -23.54 -34.97 16.29
N MET A 434 -23.13 -33.96 17.04
CA MET A 434 -22.90 -34.06 18.47
C MET A 434 -24.25 -34.08 19.21
N GLU A 435 -24.58 -35.20 19.88
CA GLU A 435 -25.87 -35.40 20.57
C GLU A 435 -25.91 -34.70 21.95
N GLU A 436 -24.78 -34.58 22.67
CA GLU A 436 -24.63 -33.82 23.92
C GLU A 436 -23.21 -33.23 24.04
N PRO A 437 -23.03 -31.99 24.55
CA PRO A 437 -21.70 -31.42 24.77
C PRO A 437 -20.95 -32.22 25.86
N PRO A 438 -19.71 -32.65 25.62
CA PRO A 438 -18.92 -33.34 26.63
C PRO A 438 -18.69 -32.41 27.83
N LYS A 439 -18.94 -32.93 29.05
CA LYS A 439 -18.69 -32.20 30.31
C LYS A 439 -17.24 -31.71 30.34
N THR A 440 -17.09 -30.41 30.43
CA THR A 440 -15.84 -29.65 30.40
C THR A 440 -14.76 -30.25 31.30
N LEU A 441 -13.64 -30.68 30.71
CA LEU A 441 -12.36 -30.84 31.42
C LEU A 441 -11.62 -29.50 31.33
N ALA A 442 -11.52 -28.82 32.48
CA ALA A 442 -10.80 -27.57 32.64
C ALA A 442 -9.33 -27.72 32.18
N TRP A 443 -8.94 -26.86 31.25
CA TRP A 443 -7.54 -26.64 30.87
C TRP A 443 -6.75 -26.13 32.08
N ARG A 444 -5.84 -26.97 32.61
CA ARG A 444 -4.87 -26.58 33.64
C ARG A 444 -3.58 -26.12 32.94
N SER A 445 -3.25 -24.83 33.06
CA SER A 445 -1.88 -24.37 32.84
C SER A 445 -1.03 -24.75 34.07
N GLN A 446 -0.14 -25.72 33.94
CA GLN A 446 0.97 -25.91 34.86
C GLN A 446 2.27 -25.91 34.05
N VAL A 447 2.98 -24.78 34.09
CA VAL A 447 4.43 -24.76 33.89
C VAL A 447 4.99 -24.18 35.18
N GLU A 448 5.42 -25.06 36.08
CA GLU A 448 6.30 -24.70 37.19
C GLU A 448 7.74 -24.73 36.66
N SER A 449 8.42 -23.59 36.71
CA SER A 449 9.86 -23.50 36.51
C SER A 449 10.60 -23.71 37.82
N PRO A 450 11.57 -24.62 37.90
CA PRO A 450 12.67 -24.48 38.83
C PRO A 450 13.98 -24.29 38.06
N ILE A 451 14.76 -23.28 38.43
CA ILE A 451 16.21 -23.34 38.71
C ILE A 451 16.77 -21.91 38.79
N GLN A 452 17.34 -21.58 39.95
CA GLN A 452 18.19 -20.42 40.21
C GLN A 452 19.68 -20.73 39.94
N PRO A 453 20.54 -19.72 39.73
CA PRO A 453 21.89 -19.86 39.16
C PRO A 453 22.98 -20.03 40.23
N THR A 454 24.11 -20.65 39.87
CA THR A 454 25.39 -20.46 40.60
C THR A 454 26.61 -20.69 39.69
N PRO A 455 27.73 -19.94 39.85
CA PRO A 455 28.84 -19.87 38.89
C PRO A 455 30.08 -20.65 39.36
N LEU A 456 31.07 -20.92 38.48
CA LEU A 456 32.51 -20.90 38.79
C LEU A 456 33.43 -21.19 37.58
N HIS A 457 34.54 -20.46 37.56
CA HIS A 457 35.70 -20.52 36.67
C HIS A 457 36.49 -21.84 36.73
N THR A 458 37.22 -22.18 35.65
CA THR A 458 38.71 -22.26 35.62
C THR A 458 39.24 -22.64 34.23
N ARG A 459 40.38 -22.03 33.85
CA ARG A 459 41.19 -22.28 32.65
C ARG A 459 42.46 -23.04 33.07
N PRO A 460 43.07 -23.83 32.17
CA PRO A 460 44.49 -23.57 31.90
C PRO A 460 44.90 -23.66 30.41
N THR A 461 46.02 -23.01 30.12
CA THR A 461 46.66 -22.72 28.83
C THR A 461 47.87 -23.62 28.52
N PHE A 462 48.43 -23.43 27.30
CA PHE A 462 49.75 -23.77 26.72
C PHE A 462 49.72 -24.94 25.70
N LEU A 463 50.40 -24.97 24.54
CA LEU A 463 51.21 -24.05 23.71
C LEU A 463 51.37 -24.70 22.30
N ASP A 464 51.46 -23.88 21.25
CA ASP A 464 51.61 -24.22 19.81
C ASP A 464 53.10 -24.47 19.43
N PRO A 465 53.47 -25.15 18.30
CA PRO A 465 53.55 -24.45 17.01
C PRO A 465 53.28 -25.32 15.74
N GLY A 466 52.35 -24.85 14.91
CA GLY A 466 52.62 -24.51 13.50
C GLY A 466 52.50 -25.59 12.41
N VAL A 467 51.32 -25.66 11.77
CA VAL A 467 51.13 -25.86 10.31
C VAL A 467 49.76 -25.24 9.93
N GLY A 468 49.75 -24.36 8.93
CA GLY A 468 48.59 -23.53 8.55
C GLY A 468 47.29 -24.30 8.32
N LYS A 469 46.21 -23.84 8.95
CA LYS A 469 44.85 -24.34 8.77
C LYS A 469 43.84 -23.20 8.60
N GLN A 470 43.02 -23.42 7.59
CA GLN A 470 41.73 -22.81 7.28
C GLN A 470 40.93 -22.43 8.54
N GLU A 471 40.53 -21.17 8.65
CA GLU A 471 39.71 -20.68 9.76
C GLU A 471 38.31 -21.31 9.72
N SER A 472 37.86 -21.78 10.88
CA SER A 472 36.50 -22.29 11.11
C SER A 472 35.56 -21.11 11.38
N PRO A 473 34.33 -21.07 10.85
CA PRO A 473 33.39 -19.99 11.16
C PRO A 473 33.01 -20.01 12.64
N THR A 474 33.15 -18.87 13.31
CA THR A 474 32.64 -18.64 14.66
C THR A 474 31.10 -18.72 14.64
N PHE A 475 30.54 -19.56 15.50
CA PHE A 475 29.10 -19.63 15.75
C PHE A 475 28.74 -18.86 17.03
N PRO A 476 27.66 -18.07 17.03
CA PRO A 476 26.77 -17.83 15.90
C PRO A 476 27.48 -17.02 14.80
N PRO A 477 27.20 -17.27 13.51
CA PRO A 477 27.56 -16.32 12.49
C PRO A 477 26.88 -14.99 12.87
N PRO A 478 27.54 -13.85 12.62
CA PRO A 478 26.90 -12.57 12.85
C PRO A 478 25.56 -12.54 12.12
N PRO A 479 24.49 -11.98 12.72
CA PRO A 479 23.17 -11.93 12.11
C PRO A 479 23.29 -11.41 10.66
N LYS A 480 22.70 -12.12 9.67
CA LYS A 480 22.53 -11.54 8.33
C LYS A 480 21.74 -10.24 8.55
N LYS A 481 22.35 -9.10 8.28
CA LYS A 481 21.72 -7.80 8.46
C LYS A 481 20.41 -7.79 7.67
N PRO A 482 19.29 -7.33 8.25
CA PRO A 482 18.05 -7.12 7.50
C PRO A 482 18.38 -6.34 6.22
N GLN A 483 17.91 -6.82 5.07
CA GLN A 483 18.11 -6.09 3.82
C GLN A 483 17.23 -4.83 3.87
N VAL A 484 17.88 -3.67 4.00
CA VAL A 484 17.21 -2.38 4.23
C VAL A 484 16.44 -1.91 2.99
N TYR A 485 16.93 -2.26 1.80
CA TYR A 485 16.39 -1.77 0.53
C TYR A 485 15.89 -2.92 -0.33
N ASP A 486 14.79 -2.69 -1.03
CA ASP A 486 14.32 -3.53 -2.13
C ASP A 486 15.21 -3.29 -3.36
N VAL A 487 16.28 -4.08 -3.48
CA VAL A 487 17.30 -3.90 -4.52
C VAL A 487 16.75 -4.24 -5.91
N GLU A 488 15.65 -4.99 -6.03
CA GLU A 488 15.03 -5.30 -7.32
C GLU A 488 14.51 -4.03 -7.99
N LEU A 489 13.92 -3.10 -7.23
CA LEU A 489 13.49 -1.79 -7.75
C LEU A 489 14.66 -1.01 -8.38
N PHE A 490 15.85 -1.08 -7.78
CA PHE A 490 17.04 -0.45 -8.34
C PHE A 490 17.55 -1.19 -9.59
N GLU A 491 17.54 -2.52 -9.59
CA GLU A 491 17.98 -3.33 -10.73
C GLU A 491 17.08 -3.12 -11.95
N ASP A 492 15.77 -3.10 -11.76
CA ASP A 492 14.79 -2.80 -12.80
C ASP A 492 14.97 -1.36 -13.32
N PHE A 493 15.16 -0.40 -12.42
CA PHE A 493 15.40 0.98 -12.81
C PHE A 493 16.66 1.13 -13.67
N ILE A 494 17.77 0.50 -13.28
CA ILE A 494 19.03 0.56 -14.04
C ILE A 494 18.95 -0.21 -15.35
N LYS A 495 18.24 -1.34 -15.38
CA LYS A 495 17.97 -2.08 -16.62
C LYS A 495 17.18 -1.22 -17.62
N ALA A 496 16.20 -0.45 -17.14
CA ALA A 496 15.46 0.50 -17.97
C ALA A 496 16.28 1.76 -18.31
N ASN A 497 17.23 2.17 -17.46
CA ASN A 497 18.01 3.39 -17.59
C ASN A 497 19.53 3.14 -17.52
N PRO A 498 20.10 2.35 -18.47
CA PRO A 498 21.49 1.86 -18.39
C PRO A 498 22.54 2.97 -18.50
N THR A 499 22.14 4.17 -18.95
CA THR A 499 23.03 5.32 -19.08
C THR A 499 23.25 6.08 -17.77
N THR A 500 22.51 5.77 -16.71
CA THR A 500 22.60 6.45 -15.42
C THR A 500 23.97 6.26 -14.78
N LYS A 501 24.61 7.35 -14.36
CA LYS A 501 25.94 7.35 -13.70
C LYS A 501 25.94 7.99 -12.32
N PHE A 502 24.92 8.79 -11.99
CA PHE A 502 24.82 9.50 -10.71
C PHE A 502 23.42 9.42 -10.14
N ILE A 503 23.30 9.39 -8.82
CA ILE A 503 22.02 9.43 -8.10
C ILE A 503 22.01 10.64 -7.17
N TYR A 504 21.01 11.50 -7.31
CA TYR A 504 20.69 12.59 -6.40
C TYR A 504 19.82 12.04 -5.27
N VAL A 505 20.43 11.78 -4.12
CA VAL A 505 19.73 11.35 -2.91
C VAL A 505 19.21 12.58 -2.21
N GLN A 506 17.89 12.78 -2.21
CA GLN A 506 17.21 14.01 -1.82
C GLN A 506 16.28 13.83 -0.62
N TRP A 507 16.12 14.88 0.18
CA TRP A 507 15.11 14.98 1.24
C TRP A 507 14.66 16.43 1.39
N LEU A 508 13.44 16.63 1.91
CA LEU A 508 12.95 17.96 2.26
C LEU A 508 13.20 18.22 3.74
N ASP A 509 13.65 19.43 4.05
CA ASP A 509 13.58 19.94 5.42
C ASP A 509 12.22 20.58 5.72
N TYR A 510 12.07 21.10 6.94
CA TYR A 510 10.78 21.65 7.37
C TYR A 510 10.35 22.88 6.57
N MET A 511 11.28 23.59 5.96
CA MET A 511 11.02 24.83 5.23
C MET A 511 10.88 24.58 3.72
N ALA A 512 10.53 23.34 3.34
CA ALA A 512 10.39 22.89 1.95
C ALA A 512 11.68 22.97 1.12
N THR A 513 12.85 23.02 1.75
CA THR A 513 14.13 23.08 1.03
C THR A 513 14.55 21.67 0.60
N ILE A 514 14.77 21.47 -0.69
CA ILE A 514 15.37 20.23 -1.20
C ILE A 514 16.85 20.22 -0.83
N ARG A 515 17.25 19.25 -0.01
CA ARG A 515 18.64 18.96 0.32
C ARG A 515 19.06 17.70 -0.41
N ALA A 516 20.33 17.63 -0.82
CA ALA A 516 20.80 16.54 -1.67
C ALA A 516 22.23 16.09 -1.35
N ARG A 517 22.49 14.81 -1.64
CA ARG A 517 23.84 14.25 -1.82
C ARG A 517 23.88 13.54 -3.17
N ILE A 518 24.93 13.79 -3.94
CA ILE A 518 25.11 13.22 -5.27
C ILE A 518 26.13 12.07 -5.17
N LEU A 519 25.69 10.85 -5.48
CA LEU A 519 26.54 9.66 -5.42
C LEU A 519 26.80 9.14 -6.84
N PRO A 520 28.03 8.72 -7.18
CA PRO A 520 28.26 7.87 -8.34
C PRO A 520 27.43 6.59 -8.22
N ILE A 521 26.89 6.09 -9.33
CA ILE A 521 26.00 4.93 -9.36
C ILE A 521 26.62 3.70 -8.68
N LYS A 522 27.92 3.47 -8.86
CA LYS A 522 28.65 2.36 -8.21
C LYS A 522 28.67 2.49 -6.69
N GLU A 523 28.78 3.71 -6.18
CA GLU A 523 28.78 3.96 -4.73
C GLU A 523 27.36 3.87 -4.17
N PHE A 524 26.36 4.37 -4.90
CA PHE A 524 24.96 4.18 -4.54
C PHE A 524 24.58 2.69 -4.51
N GLU A 525 24.95 1.93 -5.53
CA GLU A 525 24.75 0.48 -5.60
C GLU A 525 25.45 -0.24 -4.44
N ARG A 526 26.72 0.11 -4.16
CA ARG A 526 27.45 -0.43 -3.01
C ARG A 526 26.69 -0.16 -1.71
N MET A 527 26.23 1.08 -1.52
CA MET A 527 25.52 1.53 -0.32
C MET A 527 24.20 0.75 -0.13
N ILE A 528 23.35 0.68 -1.16
CA ILE A 528 22.05 0.00 -1.03
C ILE A 528 22.23 -1.52 -0.86
N ARG A 529 23.18 -2.15 -1.56
CA ARG A 529 23.44 -3.60 -1.39
C ARG A 529 24.03 -3.92 -0.02
N ALA A 530 24.78 -3.00 0.57
CA ALA A 530 25.31 -3.12 1.93
C ALA A 530 24.26 -2.84 3.02
N GLY A 531 23.12 -2.25 2.66
CA GLY A 531 22.13 -1.75 3.63
C GLY A 531 22.60 -0.49 4.37
N ASP A 532 23.56 0.24 3.80
CA ASP A 532 24.13 1.47 4.37
C ASP A 532 23.19 2.66 4.13
N ARG A 533 23.36 3.73 4.90
CA ARG A 533 22.62 5.00 4.78
C ARG A 533 23.61 6.16 4.73
N ILE A 534 23.14 7.33 4.29
CA ILE A 534 23.98 8.52 4.29
C ILE A 534 23.86 9.21 5.65
N SER A 535 24.95 9.23 6.42
CA SER A 535 25.01 10.02 7.65
C SER A 535 25.08 11.52 7.34
N ILE A 536 24.27 12.33 8.02
CA ILE A 536 24.36 13.79 8.04
C ILE A 536 24.31 14.30 9.48
N SER A 537 24.84 15.50 9.73
CA SER A 537 24.74 16.12 11.05
C SER A 537 23.27 16.36 11.41
N GLN A 538 22.90 16.10 12.68
CA GLN A 538 21.57 16.46 13.19
C GLN A 538 21.31 17.97 13.07
N GLY A 539 22.35 18.81 13.05
CA GLY A 539 22.22 20.24 12.81
C GLY A 539 21.55 20.57 11.47
N ASN A 540 21.61 19.68 10.48
CA ASN A 540 20.99 19.87 9.17
C ASN A 540 19.46 19.98 9.24
N THR A 541 18.81 19.44 10.27
CA THR A 541 17.35 19.55 10.46
C THR A 541 16.94 20.84 11.17
N GLY A 542 17.90 21.57 11.75
CA GLY A 542 17.66 22.75 12.59
C GLY A 542 18.33 24.03 12.09
N THR A 543 18.92 24.03 10.89
CA THR A 543 19.48 25.25 10.27
C THR A 543 18.57 25.80 9.18
N LEU A 544 18.52 27.12 9.09
CA LEU A 544 17.92 27.82 7.95
C LEU A 544 18.78 27.65 6.69
N GLN A 545 18.28 28.15 5.57
CA GLN A 545 18.88 27.98 4.24
C GLN A 545 20.23 28.70 4.10
N ASN A 546 20.50 29.68 4.95
CA ASN A 546 21.76 30.41 5.05
C ASN A 546 22.66 29.87 6.18
N ASP A 547 22.41 28.65 6.65
CA ASP A 547 23.10 27.99 7.77
C ASP A 547 22.95 28.69 9.14
N THR A 548 22.02 29.64 9.26
CA THR A 548 21.67 30.22 10.57
C THR A 548 21.09 29.14 11.48
N SER A 549 21.65 29.00 12.67
CA SER A 549 21.16 28.04 13.66
C SER A 549 19.85 28.50 14.29
N THR A 550 18.90 27.58 14.43
CA THR A 550 17.64 27.82 15.14
C THR A 550 17.65 27.12 16.51
N PRO A 551 16.65 27.36 17.38
CA PRO A 551 16.50 26.61 18.63
C PRO A 551 16.31 25.09 18.45
N VAL A 552 15.96 24.62 17.25
CA VAL A 552 15.86 23.19 16.91
C VAL A 552 17.23 22.58 16.59
N MET A 553 18.23 23.41 16.28
CA MET A 553 19.56 22.97 15.89
C MET A 553 20.24 22.24 17.05
N ASN A 554 20.66 21.00 16.79
CA ASN A 554 21.56 20.27 17.66
C ASN A 554 22.90 20.05 16.94
N PRO A 555 24.00 20.68 17.40
CA PRO A 555 25.30 20.53 16.75
C PRO A 555 25.96 19.18 17.07
N VAL A 556 25.40 18.43 18.03
CA VAL A 556 25.92 17.13 18.46
C VAL A 556 25.04 16.02 17.91
N GLY A 557 25.67 14.99 17.34
CA GLY A 557 24.98 13.82 16.80
C GLY A 557 24.74 13.88 15.29
N GLN A 558 24.17 12.79 14.79
CA GLN A 558 23.91 12.58 13.38
C GLN A 558 22.56 11.92 13.20
N ILE A 559 21.97 12.14 12.03
CA ILE A 559 20.83 11.38 11.53
C ILE A 559 21.24 10.72 10.21
N TYR A 560 20.44 9.77 9.77
CA TYR A 560 20.70 9.01 8.56
C TYR A 560 19.61 9.27 7.52
N ILE A 561 20.04 9.48 6.29
CA ILE A 561 19.18 9.61 5.12
C ILE A 561 19.09 8.25 4.44
N GLU A 562 17.88 7.70 4.42
CA GLU A 562 17.56 6.40 3.83
C GLU A 562 16.78 6.61 2.52
N PRO A 563 17.39 6.36 1.34
CA PRO A 563 16.71 6.44 0.06
C PRO A 563 15.51 5.50 -0.02
N ASP A 564 14.39 6.00 -0.51
CA ASP A 564 13.21 5.19 -0.83
C ASP A 564 13.20 4.89 -2.32
N LEU A 565 13.58 3.66 -2.68
CA LEU A 565 13.73 3.26 -4.09
C LEU A 565 12.40 3.31 -4.87
N ARG A 566 11.24 3.38 -4.21
CA ARG A 566 9.93 3.61 -4.85
C ARG A 566 9.83 4.98 -5.52
N SER A 567 10.63 5.95 -5.08
CA SER A 567 10.68 7.32 -5.62
C SER A 567 11.81 7.53 -6.65
N LEU A 568 12.52 6.47 -7.01
CA LEU A 568 13.65 6.51 -7.94
C LEU A 568 13.16 6.87 -9.35
N ARG A 569 13.66 7.98 -9.89
CA ARG A 569 13.22 8.55 -11.16
C ARG A 569 14.40 9.13 -11.92
N ARG A 570 14.46 8.92 -13.23
CA ARG A 570 15.51 9.54 -14.08
C ARG A 570 15.34 11.06 -14.06
N THR A 571 16.45 11.81 -14.12
CA THR A 571 16.38 13.26 -14.32
C THR A 571 16.01 13.61 -15.77
N HIS A 572 15.62 14.87 -16.00
CA HIS A 572 15.26 15.34 -17.33
C HIS A 572 16.45 15.23 -18.31
N GLN A 573 16.16 15.16 -19.62
CA GLN A 573 17.16 14.82 -20.65
C GLN A 573 18.31 15.85 -20.78
N ARG A 574 18.10 17.07 -20.28
CA ARG A 574 19.10 18.15 -20.27
C ARG A 574 19.81 18.32 -18.93
N ASP A 575 19.61 17.40 -17.99
CA ASP A 575 20.40 17.40 -16.76
C ASP A 575 21.89 17.33 -17.12
N PRO A 576 22.75 18.15 -16.50
CA PRO A 576 24.18 18.19 -16.83
C PRO A 576 24.90 16.86 -16.53
N LEU A 577 24.30 16.00 -15.71
CA LEU A 577 24.79 14.67 -15.40
C LEU A 577 23.81 13.62 -15.94
N PRO A 578 24.31 12.47 -16.45
CA PRO A 578 23.44 11.34 -16.73
C PRO A 578 23.01 10.74 -15.39
N SER A 579 21.89 11.23 -14.85
CA SER A 579 21.55 11.07 -13.44
C SER A 579 20.11 10.59 -13.22
N ALA A 580 19.84 10.22 -11.97
CA ALA A 580 18.50 9.95 -11.44
C ALA A 580 18.36 10.61 -10.07
N THR A 581 17.14 10.81 -9.60
CA THR A 581 16.80 11.32 -8.27
C THR A 581 16.04 10.27 -7.46
N VAL A 582 16.23 10.30 -6.14
CA VAL A 582 15.50 9.48 -5.17
C VAL A 582 15.22 10.29 -3.93
N LEU A 583 13.99 10.26 -3.44
CA LEU A 583 13.58 10.89 -2.19
C LEU A 583 13.82 9.95 -1.01
N SER A 584 14.04 10.52 0.17
CA SER A 584 14.57 9.78 1.32
C SER A 584 13.80 10.03 2.61
N PHE A 585 13.89 9.08 3.54
CA PHE A 585 13.43 9.21 4.92
C PHE A 585 14.56 9.61 5.85
N TRP A 586 14.22 10.17 7.01
CA TRP A 586 15.17 10.33 8.12
C TRP A 586 15.08 9.14 9.07
N ARG A 587 16.26 8.65 9.48
CA ARG A 587 16.45 7.54 10.40
C ARG A 587 17.41 7.94 11.52
N ASP A 588 17.22 7.35 12.68
CA ASP A 588 18.15 7.52 13.79
C ASP A 588 19.42 6.65 13.62
N GLU A 589 20.32 6.68 14.59
CA GLU A 589 21.57 5.92 14.55
C GLU A 589 21.38 4.40 14.54
N GLN A 590 20.23 3.91 14.99
CA GLN A 590 19.88 2.50 14.95
C GLN A 590 19.14 2.12 13.65
N GLY A 591 18.96 3.08 12.73
CA GLY A 591 18.21 2.89 11.49
C GLY A 591 16.69 2.90 11.68
N ARG A 592 16.18 3.32 12.85
CA ARG A 592 14.75 3.38 13.13
C ARG A 592 14.14 4.63 12.48
N PRO A 593 12.89 4.53 11.97
CA PRO A 593 12.16 5.68 11.48
C PRO A 593 12.02 6.82 12.50
N MET A 594 12.22 8.05 12.06
CA MET A 594 12.02 9.25 12.89
C MET A 594 10.68 9.89 12.56
N ARG A 595 9.79 10.04 13.56
CA ARG A 595 8.49 10.72 13.40
C ARG A 595 8.64 12.19 13.04
N SER A 596 9.76 12.81 13.41
CA SER A 596 10.13 14.17 13.01
C SER A 596 10.42 14.32 11.51
N CYS A 597 10.59 13.24 10.74
CA CYS A 597 10.74 13.34 9.28
C CYS A 597 9.41 13.73 8.62
N PRO A 598 9.34 14.82 7.81
CA PRO A 598 8.09 15.24 7.17
C PRO A 598 7.45 14.14 6.32
N ARG A 599 8.29 13.45 5.54
CA ARG A 599 7.87 12.38 4.62
C ARG A 599 7.38 11.13 5.37
N TYR A 600 8.08 10.73 6.43
CA TYR A 600 7.67 9.57 7.23
C TYR A 600 6.44 9.88 8.09
N ASN A 601 6.31 11.09 8.63
CA ASN A 601 5.13 11.51 9.38
C ASN A 601 3.86 11.35 8.54
N LEU A 602 3.88 11.82 7.29
CA LEU A 602 2.80 11.60 6.34
C LEU A 602 2.56 10.09 6.10
N GLU A 603 3.61 9.31 5.86
CA GLU A 603 3.47 7.86 5.60
C GLU A 603 2.76 7.16 6.76
N VAL A 604 3.05 7.54 8.01
CA VAL A 604 2.33 6.95 9.15
C VAL A 604 0.87 7.37 9.19
N LEU A 605 0.54 8.64 8.96
CA LEU A 605 -0.85 9.10 8.94
C LEU A 605 -1.66 8.46 7.81
N LEU A 606 -1.04 8.25 6.64
CA LEU A 606 -1.66 7.52 5.54
C LEU A 606 -1.88 6.04 5.88
N ASN A 607 -0.94 5.41 6.56
CA ASN A 607 -1.08 4.04 7.05
C ASN A 607 -2.18 3.93 8.12
N ASP A 608 -2.27 4.90 9.03
CA ASP A 608 -3.34 4.96 10.03
C ASP A 608 -4.72 5.08 9.36
N LEU A 609 -4.86 6.03 8.43
CA LEU A 609 -6.08 6.21 7.65
C LEU A 609 -6.45 4.93 6.86
N LYS A 610 -5.47 4.25 6.27
CA LYS A 610 -5.69 3.01 5.51
C LYS A 610 -6.03 1.81 6.38
N PHE A 611 -5.23 1.54 7.41
CA PHE A 611 -5.29 0.29 8.16
C PHE A 611 -6.26 0.35 9.35
N ASN A 612 -6.45 1.53 9.96
CA ASN A 612 -7.36 1.69 11.10
C ASN A 612 -8.72 2.27 10.67
N HIS A 613 -8.78 3.01 9.55
CA HIS A 613 -10.02 3.62 9.08
C HIS A 613 -10.50 3.13 7.70
N GLY A 614 -9.74 2.26 7.02
CA GLY A 614 -10.14 1.68 5.74
C GLY A 614 -10.22 2.66 4.57
N VAL A 615 -9.67 3.88 4.72
CA VAL A 615 -9.74 4.95 3.73
C VAL A 615 -8.37 5.12 3.06
N GLU A 616 -8.37 5.10 1.73
CA GLU A 616 -7.17 5.40 0.93
C GLU A 616 -7.41 6.66 0.09
N LEU A 617 -6.42 7.55 0.09
CA LEU A 617 -6.49 8.83 -0.61
C LEU A 617 -5.56 8.86 -1.82
N VAL A 618 -6.09 9.43 -2.91
CA VAL A 618 -5.30 9.93 -4.04
C VAL A 618 -5.27 11.45 -4.00
N CYS A 619 -4.11 12.01 -4.34
CA CYS A 619 -3.89 13.43 -4.44
C CYS A 619 -3.51 13.82 -5.86
N GLY A 620 -4.08 14.90 -6.37
CA GLY A 620 -3.64 15.59 -7.58
C GLY A 620 -3.18 17.00 -7.24
N PHE A 621 -2.25 17.55 -8.02
CA PHE A 621 -1.69 18.88 -7.79
C PHE A 621 -1.75 19.72 -9.06
N GLU A 622 -2.19 20.97 -8.91
CA GLU A 622 -2.08 22.02 -9.92
C GLU A 622 -0.87 22.88 -9.56
N ILE A 623 0.12 22.94 -10.46
CA ILE A 623 1.34 23.74 -10.28
C ILE A 623 1.17 25.03 -11.06
N GLU A 624 0.75 26.09 -10.39
CA GLU A 624 0.88 27.43 -10.95
C GLU A 624 2.32 27.92 -10.80
N VAL A 625 2.89 28.50 -11.85
CA VAL A 625 4.28 28.95 -11.91
C VAL A 625 4.39 30.20 -12.77
N THR A 626 5.20 31.17 -12.34
CA THR A 626 5.51 32.38 -13.11
C THR A 626 6.91 32.29 -13.70
N PHE A 627 7.04 32.59 -15.00
CA PHE A 627 8.33 32.64 -15.68
C PHE A 627 8.80 34.08 -15.85
N LEU A 628 10.05 34.35 -15.47
CA LEU A 628 10.64 35.68 -15.38
C LEU A 628 11.95 35.75 -16.18
N LYS A 629 12.21 36.90 -16.80
CA LYS A 629 13.50 37.27 -17.37
C LYS A 629 14.31 38.04 -16.33
N ARG A 630 15.62 37.84 -16.33
CA ARG A 630 16.55 38.64 -15.54
C ARG A 630 17.11 39.79 -16.39
N GLU A 631 17.07 41.01 -15.89
CA GLU A 631 17.72 42.14 -16.57
C GLU A 631 19.22 42.17 -16.25
N ASP A 632 20.07 42.01 -17.27
CA ASP A 632 21.52 42.03 -17.14
C ASP A 632 22.07 43.46 -17.00
N SER A 633 22.03 44.03 -15.80
CA SER A 633 22.74 45.29 -15.52
C SER A 633 23.14 45.53 -14.07
N VAL A 634 24.03 44.71 -13.48
CA VAL A 634 25.04 45.19 -12.49
C VAL A 634 26.30 44.32 -12.52
N PRO A 635 27.53 44.86 -12.69
CA PRO A 635 28.78 44.11 -12.52
C PRO A 635 29.02 43.76 -11.04
N LYS A 636 29.39 42.51 -10.76
CA LYS A 636 29.77 42.02 -9.42
C LYS A 636 30.80 42.95 -8.74
N PRO A 637 30.63 43.33 -7.46
CA PRO A 637 31.63 44.12 -6.75
C PRO A 637 32.92 43.30 -6.57
N SER A 638 34.03 43.87 -7.05
CA SER A 638 35.38 43.33 -6.89
C SER A 638 35.78 43.28 -5.42
N LYS A 639 36.38 42.16 -5.00
CA LYS A 639 36.99 41.95 -3.68
C LYS A 639 38.01 43.04 -3.34
N GLY A 640 37.81 43.71 -2.19
CA GLY A 640 38.89 44.22 -1.34
C GLY A 640 38.87 45.72 -1.00
N LYS A 641 38.55 46.05 0.26
CA LYS A 641 39.43 46.69 1.26
C LYS A 641 38.64 47.23 2.47
N ASN A 642 39.30 47.17 3.63
CA ASN A 642 38.83 47.54 4.97
C ASN A 642 38.26 48.97 5.11
N PRO A 643 37.43 49.21 6.15
CA PRO A 643 36.85 50.51 6.43
C PRO A 643 37.82 51.39 7.26
N ALA A 644 38.01 52.63 6.84
CA ALA A 644 38.56 53.70 7.66
C ALA A 644 37.85 55.02 7.33
N SER A 645 37.50 55.73 8.39
CA SER A 645 36.61 56.89 8.52
C SER A 645 37.16 58.23 7.93
N PRO A 646 36.63 59.42 8.27
CA PRO A 646 35.58 60.14 7.55
C PRO A 646 35.96 61.62 7.19
N SER A 647 35.38 62.23 6.14
CA SER A 647 35.23 63.70 6.09
C SER A 647 34.42 64.22 4.89
N GLN A 648 33.34 64.97 5.19
CA GLN A 648 32.91 66.30 4.67
C GLN A 648 32.90 66.51 3.13
N SER A 649 31.86 67.06 2.46
CA SER A 649 30.88 68.09 2.86
C SER A 649 29.71 68.22 1.85
N LEU A 650 28.52 68.47 2.42
CA LEU A 650 27.36 69.31 2.00
C LEU A 650 27.24 69.86 0.57
N SER A 651 26.10 69.63 -0.09
CA SER A 651 25.09 70.68 -0.38
C SER A 651 23.80 70.13 -1.03
N ASP A 652 22.68 70.70 -0.55
CA ASP A 652 21.36 70.91 -1.15
C ASP A 652 20.40 69.73 -1.39
N GLY A 653 19.27 69.81 -0.68
CA GLY A 653 18.26 68.78 -0.58
C GLY A 653 17.09 68.91 -1.55
N VAL A 654 16.50 67.74 -1.81
CA VAL A 654 15.06 67.52 -1.91
C VAL A 654 14.79 66.21 -1.19
N SER A 655 13.86 66.25 -0.25
CA SER A 655 13.29 65.09 0.43
C SER A 655 12.42 64.30 -0.55
N GLY A 656 12.89 63.11 -0.95
CA GLY A 656 12.17 62.06 -1.65
C GLY A 656 12.87 60.76 -1.31
N ASP A 657 12.17 59.86 -0.62
CA ASP A 657 12.68 58.61 -0.03
C ASP A 657 12.79 57.51 -1.11
N ASP A 658 13.38 57.85 -2.25
CA ASP A 658 13.44 57.03 -3.45
C ASP A 658 14.77 56.25 -3.49
N ASN A 659 14.89 55.23 -2.65
CA ASN A 659 15.69 54.07 -3.02
C ASN A 659 14.73 53.06 -3.67
N GLU A 660 14.32 53.32 -4.91
CA GLU A 660 13.73 52.30 -5.76
C GLU A 660 14.81 51.22 -6.01
N ASP A 661 14.77 50.15 -5.22
CA ASP A 661 15.49 48.91 -5.50
C ASP A 661 15.15 48.48 -6.93
N HIS A 662 16.12 48.58 -7.85
CA HIS A 662 15.99 48.07 -9.22
C HIS A 662 15.55 46.60 -9.17
N ASP A 663 14.32 46.30 -9.60
CA ASP A 663 13.82 44.93 -9.69
C ASP A 663 14.63 44.20 -10.77
N PRO A 664 15.38 43.13 -10.46
CA PRO A 664 16.15 42.42 -11.47
C PRO A 664 15.27 41.53 -12.35
N TYR A 665 13.97 41.37 -12.05
CA TYR A 665 13.08 40.46 -12.74
C TYR A 665 11.93 41.18 -13.46
N THR A 666 11.63 40.72 -14.67
CA THR A 666 10.43 41.11 -15.44
C THR A 666 9.70 39.86 -15.96
N PRO A 667 8.39 39.91 -16.25
CA PRO A 667 7.67 38.78 -16.81
C PRO A 667 8.27 38.29 -18.15
N LEU A 668 8.27 36.96 -18.38
CA LEU A 668 8.75 36.38 -19.64
C LEU A 668 7.94 36.87 -20.85
N THR A 669 6.62 36.93 -20.70
CA THR A 669 5.65 37.38 -21.71
C THR A 669 5.17 38.80 -21.42
N GLY A 670 4.72 39.53 -22.45
CA GLY A 670 4.19 40.88 -22.28
C GLY A 670 2.88 40.95 -21.47
N THR A 671 2.35 42.16 -21.30
CA THR A 671 1.15 42.46 -20.48
C THR A 671 -0.17 41.95 -21.05
N THR A 672 -0.17 41.42 -22.27
CA THR A 672 -1.33 40.76 -22.87
C THR A 672 -1.31 39.29 -22.49
N HIS A 673 -1.73 38.99 -21.26
CA HIS A 673 -1.77 37.64 -20.71
C HIS A 673 -2.97 37.55 -19.75
N ALA A 674 -3.75 36.47 -19.87
CA ALA A 674 -4.87 36.17 -18.99
C ALA A 674 -5.21 34.67 -19.02
N TRP A 675 -6.08 34.25 -18.09
CA TRP A 675 -6.49 32.86 -17.94
C TRP A 675 -7.04 32.27 -19.24
N GLY A 676 -6.45 31.17 -19.68
CA GLY A 676 -6.86 30.45 -20.89
C GLY A 676 -6.66 31.22 -22.21
N THR A 677 -5.86 32.29 -22.22
CA THR A 677 -5.50 33.01 -23.45
C THR A 677 -4.35 32.33 -24.19
N PHE A 678 -4.30 32.55 -25.50
CA PHE A 678 -3.25 32.03 -26.36
C PHE A 678 -2.75 33.15 -27.27
N THR A 679 -1.99 34.06 -26.67
CA THR A 679 -1.46 35.23 -27.36
C THR A 679 -0.22 34.89 -28.18
N PRO A 680 0.22 35.75 -29.12
CA PRO A 680 1.50 35.57 -29.80
C PRO A 680 2.69 35.47 -28.82
N SER A 681 2.62 36.15 -27.66
CA SER A 681 3.65 36.04 -26.62
C SER A 681 3.63 34.64 -25.96
N ASP A 682 2.46 34.08 -25.71
CA ASP A 682 2.33 32.73 -25.16
C ASP A 682 2.78 31.67 -26.18
N PHE A 683 2.45 31.86 -27.47
CA PHE A 683 2.94 31.02 -28.55
C PHE A 683 4.48 30.98 -28.59
N LEU A 684 5.15 32.11 -28.38
CA LEU A 684 6.62 32.17 -28.33
C LEU A 684 7.20 31.47 -27.11
N SER A 685 6.44 31.31 -26.03
CA SER A 685 6.84 30.56 -24.83
C SER A 685 6.59 29.05 -24.96
N LEU A 686 5.80 28.60 -25.94
CA LEU A 686 5.48 27.18 -26.13
C LEU A 686 6.69 26.25 -26.22
N PRO A 687 7.81 26.58 -26.88
CA PRO A 687 8.97 25.69 -26.90
C PRO A 687 9.48 25.36 -25.49
N LEU A 688 9.56 26.35 -24.59
CA LEU A 688 9.93 26.14 -23.19
C LEU A 688 8.88 25.28 -22.46
N LEU A 689 7.59 25.63 -22.60
CA LEU A 689 6.50 24.94 -21.91
C LEU A 689 6.33 23.48 -22.37
N ALA A 690 6.45 23.23 -23.68
CA ALA A 690 6.40 21.90 -24.26
C ALA A 690 7.62 21.08 -23.85
N GLU A 691 8.83 21.66 -23.81
CA GLU A 691 10.02 20.97 -23.32
C GLU A 691 9.87 20.57 -21.84
N ILE A 692 9.28 21.43 -21.01
CA ILE A 692 8.94 21.10 -19.62
C ILE A 692 7.97 19.92 -19.58
N ALA A 693 6.84 19.99 -20.30
CA ALA A 693 5.83 18.94 -20.31
C ALA A 693 6.40 17.59 -20.80
N ASP A 694 7.17 17.62 -21.89
CA ASP A 694 7.83 16.43 -22.44
C ASP A 694 8.86 15.86 -21.47
N ALA A 695 9.65 16.71 -20.81
CA ALA A 695 10.62 16.27 -19.82
C ALA A 695 9.95 15.60 -18.63
N LEU A 696 8.86 16.18 -18.11
CA LEU A 696 8.07 15.57 -17.04
C LEU A 696 7.53 14.20 -17.46
N SER A 697 6.91 14.11 -18.64
CA SER A 697 6.36 12.85 -19.18
C SER A 697 7.43 11.76 -19.34
N HIS A 698 8.60 12.10 -19.89
CA HIS A 698 9.72 11.15 -20.03
C HIS A 698 10.31 10.66 -18.70
N THR A 699 10.03 11.35 -17.60
CA THR A 699 10.41 10.95 -16.25
C THR A 699 9.27 10.25 -15.51
N SER A 700 8.20 9.84 -16.18
CA SER A 700 7.01 9.22 -15.57
C SER A 700 6.28 10.16 -14.61
N ILE A 701 6.24 11.46 -14.94
CA ILE A 701 5.35 12.45 -14.32
C ILE A 701 4.39 12.91 -15.42
N GLU A 702 3.14 12.45 -15.35
CA GLU A 702 2.14 12.78 -16.35
C GLU A 702 1.58 14.18 -16.12
N VAL A 703 1.59 15.00 -17.17
CA VAL A 703 0.95 16.31 -17.24
C VAL A 703 -0.33 16.15 -18.06
N GLN A 704 -1.49 16.38 -17.44
CA GLN A 704 -2.79 16.24 -18.10
C GLN A 704 -3.10 17.43 -19.01
N GLN A 705 -2.73 18.63 -18.57
CA GLN A 705 -2.87 19.86 -19.32
C GLN A 705 -1.87 20.91 -18.81
N PHE A 706 -1.56 21.88 -19.66
CA PHE A 706 -0.96 23.15 -19.24
C PHE A 706 -1.63 24.30 -19.99
N HIS A 707 -1.80 25.44 -19.33
CA HIS A 707 -2.42 26.63 -19.91
C HIS A 707 -1.93 27.91 -19.23
N SER A 708 -2.21 29.06 -19.84
CA SER A 708 -1.94 30.37 -19.24
C SER A 708 -2.86 30.62 -18.05
N GLU A 709 -2.35 31.33 -17.06
CA GLU A 709 -3.09 31.76 -15.88
C GLU A 709 -3.34 33.28 -15.89
N SER A 710 -3.94 33.79 -14.80
CA SER A 710 -4.40 35.18 -14.74
C SER A 710 -3.26 36.21 -14.64
N GLY A 711 -2.10 35.84 -14.11
CA GLY A 711 -0.95 36.71 -13.91
C GLY A 711 0.01 36.73 -15.10
N PRO A 712 0.75 37.83 -15.34
CA PRO A 712 1.72 37.91 -16.44
C PRO A 712 2.73 36.77 -16.40
N ALA A 713 2.89 36.07 -17.54
CA ALA A 713 3.80 34.92 -17.67
C ALA A 713 3.53 33.78 -16.67
N GLN A 714 2.32 33.71 -16.13
CA GLN A 714 1.87 32.66 -15.22
C GLN A 714 1.28 31.51 -16.05
N PHE A 715 1.68 30.29 -15.75
CA PHE A 715 1.13 29.10 -16.36
C PHE A 715 0.81 28.08 -15.29
N GLU A 716 -0.15 27.21 -15.58
CA GLU A 716 -0.48 26.06 -14.74
C GLU A 716 -0.06 24.77 -15.44
N PHE A 717 0.55 23.84 -14.70
CA PHE A 717 0.74 22.46 -15.09
C PHE A 717 -0.09 21.56 -14.17
N VAL A 718 -1.03 20.80 -14.74
CA VAL A 718 -1.91 19.91 -13.99
C VAL A 718 -1.34 18.50 -14.00
N LEU A 719 -0.94 17.98 -12.85
CA LEU A 719 -0.41 16.63 -12.72
C LEU A 719 -1.51 15.59 -12.54
N SER A 720 -1.33 14.39 -13.08
CA SER A 720 -2.23 13.26 -12.83
C SER A 720 -2.26 12.89 -11.33
N PRO A 721 -3.44 12.49 -10.81
CA PRO A 721 -3.55 12.06 -9.43
C PRO A 721 -2.80 10.75 -9.18
N LEU A 722 -2.15 10.65 -8.02
CA LEU A 722 -1.40 9.48 -7.55
C LEU A 722 -1.72 9.19 -6.07
N PRO A 723 -1.37 8.01 -5.53
CA PRO A 723 -1.38 7.80 -4.09
C PRO A 723 -0.65 8.94 -3.36
N ALA A 724 -1.22 9.45 -2.27
CA ALA A 724 -0.83 10.75 -1.69
C ALA A 724 0.69 10.97 -1.52
N LEU A 725 1.44 9.99 -0.99
CA LEU A 725 2.89 10.09 -0.83
C LEU A 725 3.61 10.20 -2.19
N ALA A 726 3.25 9.36 -3.17
CA ALA A 726 3.81 9.37 -4.51
C ALA A 726 3.43 10.63 -5.30
N ALA A 727 2.24 11.19 -5.07
CA ALA A 727 1.79 12.44 -5.67
C ALA A 727 2.68 13.61 -5.23
N ILE A 728 3.04 13.66 -3.95
CA ILE A 728 3.94 14.70 -3.41
C ILE A 728 5.37 14.48 -3.91
N ASP A 729 5.84 13.23 -3.96
CA ASP A 729 7.15 12.89 -4.53
C ASP A 729 7.26 13.40 -5.99
N ALA A 730 6.21 13.16 -6.79
CA ALA A 730 6.12 13.65 -8.16
C ALA A 730 6.03 15.18 -8.23
N LEU A 731 5.25 15.84 -7.37
CA LEU A 731 5.18 17.30 -7.29
C LEU A 731 6.55 17.94 -7.04
N ILE A 732 7.30 17.41 -6.06
CA ILE A 732 8.62 17.94 -5.68
C ILE A 732 9.60 17.83 -6.85
N GLN A 733 9.65 16.65 -7.49
CA GLN A 733 10.53 16.42 -8.64
C GLN A 733 10.07 17.24 -9.86
N ALA A 734 8.76 17.42 -10.07
CA ALA A 734 8.22 18.24 -11.14
C ALA A 734 8.64 19.71 -11.00
N ARG A 735 8.47 20.29 -9.79
CA ARG A 735 8.89 21.67 -9.50
C ARG A 735 10.40 21.84 -9.71
N GLN A 736 11.20 20.87 -9.24
CA GLN A 736 12.64 20.87 -9.49
C GLN A 736 12.96 20.91 -10.99
N PHE A 737 12.33 20.04 -11.78
CA PHE A 737 12.60 19.96 -13.23
C PHE A 737 12.10 21.20 -13.98
N ILE A 738 10.95 21.76 -13.60
CA ILE A 738 10.45 23.04 -14.13
C ILE A 738 11.50 24.14 -13.93
N CYS A 739 12.00 24.31 -12.70
CA CYS A 739 13.01 25.33 -12.38
C CYS A 739 14.33 25.09 -13.12
N GLN A 740 14.78 23.83 -13.22
CA GLN A 740 16.03 23.48 -13.90
C GLN A 740 15.94 23.74 -15.40
N ILE A 741 14.86 23.33 -16.05
CA ILE A 741 14.65 23.55 -17.49
C ILE A 741 14.52 25.04 -17.78
N ALA A 742 13.73 25.78 -16.99
CA ALA A 742 13.64 27.23 -17.13
C ALA A 742 15.02 27.90 -17.03
N ALA A 743 15.83 27.51 -16.04
CA ALA A 743 17.18 28.05 -15.87
C ALA A 743 18.09 27.75 -17.07
N LEU A 744 17.92 26.62 -17.74
CA LEU A 744 18.64 26.26 -18.97
C LEU A 744 18.20 27.07 -20.21
N HIS A 745 17.15 27.87 -20.08
CA HIS A 745 16.68 28.84 -21.06
C HIS A 745 16.96 30.29 -20.63
N ASP A 746 17.79 30.51 -19.60
CA ASP A 746 18.04 31.82 -18.98
C ASP A 746 16.75 32.48 -18.44
N VAL A 747 15.78 31.65 -18.06
CA VAL A 747 14.49 32.04 -17.47
C VAL A 747 14.44 31.61 -16.01
N ARG A 748 13.87 32.47 -15.16
CA ARG A 748 13.59 32.13 -13.77
C ARG A 748 12.14 31.68 -13.64
N ALA A 749 11.91 30.41 -13.32
CA ALA A 749 10.60 29.95 -12.84
C ALA A 749 10.49 30.21 -11.33
N THR A 750 9.34 30.68 -10.87
CA THR A 750 9.05 30.88 -9.44
C THR A 750 7.63 30.46 -9.07
N PHE A 751 7.47 29.90 -7.88
CA PHE A 751 6.19 29.55 -7.26
C PHE A 751 5.73 30.59 -6.23
N HIS A 752 6.22 31.83 -6.32
CA HIS A 752 5.88 32.92 -5.41
C HIS A 752 4.36 33.20 -5.40
N PRO A 753 3.68 33.24 -4.23
CA PRO A 753 2.22 33.32 -4.11
C PRO A 753 1.60 34.58 -4.71
N GLN A 754 2.38 35.64 -4.84
CA GLN A 754 2.05 36.85 -5.58
C GLN A 754 3.35 37.59 -5.93
N VAL A 755 3.85 37.44 -7.16
CA VAL A 755 5.16 37.98 -7.55
C VAL A 755 5.21 39.50 -7.38
N TRP A 756 4.21 40.22 -7.90
CA TRP A 756 4.06 41.66 -7.71
C TRP A 756 2.78 42.01 -6.95
N PRO A 757 2.83 42.95 -5.99
CA PRO A 757 1.64 43.35 -5.24
C PRO A 757 0.50 43.82 -6.15
N GLY A 758 -0.69 43.29 -5.92
CA GLY A 758 -1.89 43.67 -6.67
C GLY A 758 -2.18 42.81 -7.90
N GLU A 759 -1.25 41.96 -8.33
CA GLU A 759 -1.47 41.00 -9.42
C GLU A 759 -2.19 39.73 -8.95
N ALA A 760 -2.50 38.85 -9.91
CA ALA A 760 -3.06 37.53 -9.64
C ALA A 760 -2.13 36.71 -8.73
N GLY A 761 -2.72 35.85 -7.90
CA GLY A 761 -1.95 34.98 -7.02
C GLY A 761 -1.55 33.68 -7.70
N THR A 762 -0.46 33.09 -7.22
CA THR A 762 0.02 31.76 -7.61
C THR A 762 -0.35 30.74 -6.54
N ALA A 763 -1.02 29.66 -6.93
CA ALA A 763 -1.49 28.61 -6.06
C ALA A 763 -0.73 27.29 -6.21
N ALA A 764 -1.00 26.37 -5.30
CA ALA A 764 -0.63 24.97 -5.39
C ALA A 764 -1.83 24.10 -5.00
N HIS A 765 -2.93 24.20 -5.76
CA HIS A 765 -4.18 23.54 -5.37
C HIS A 765 -3.98 22.04 -5.20
N VAL A 766 -4.57 21.50 -4.12
CA VAL A 766 -4.50 20.08 -3.79
C VAL A 766 -5.87 19.47 -4.00
N HIS A 767 -5.97 18.55 -4.94
CA HIS A 767 -7.17 17.75 -5.16
C HIS A 767 -7.07 16.47 -4.34
N VAL A 768 -8.08 16.17 -3.52
CA VAL A 768 -8.14 14.98 -2.67
C VAL A 768 -9.38 14.15 -3.02
N SER A 769 -9.20 12.84 -3.18
CA SER A 769 -10.30 11.90 -3.45
C SER A 769 -10.04 10.55 -2.79
N GLY A 770 -11.10 9.83 -2.42
CA GLY A 770 -11.02 8.45 -1.93
C GLY A 770 -10.94 7.43 -3.08
N VAL A 771 -10.12 6.38 -2.93
CA VAL A 771 -9.87 5.37 -4.00
C VAL A 771 -11.09 4.48 -4.30
N ASN A 772 -11.92 4.17 -3.29
CA ASN A 772 -12.98 3.14 -3.39
C ASN A 772 -14.41 3.69 -3.48
N GLY A 773 -14.60 4.96 -3.88
CA GLY A 773 -15.95 5.52 -4.03
C GLY A 773 -16.66 5.83 -2.70
N ASP A 774 -15.94 6.23 -1.66
CA ASP A 774 -16.49 6.97 -0.51
C ASP A 774 -16.93 8.36 -0.98
N LYS A 775 -18.08 8.39 -1.65
CA LYS A 775 -18.47 9.44 -2.61
C LYS A 775 -18.61 10.85 -2.06
N GLU A 776 -18.52 11.08 -0.74
CA GLU A 776 -18.64 12.44 -0.20
C GLU A 776 -17.60 12.83 0.87
N MET A 777 -16.94 11.86 1.54
CA MET A 777 -16.03 12.09 2.67
C MET A 777 -16.45 13.22 3.64
N PRO A 778 -17.72 13.27 4.11
CA PRO A 778 -18.22 14.40 4.90
C PRO A 778 -17.48 14.57 6.24
N PHE A 779 -17.00 13.46 6.82
CA PHE A 779 -16.15 13.48 8.02
C PHE A 779 -14.83 14.22 7.78
N TRP A 780 -14.24 14.02 6.59
CA TRP A 780 -12.96 14.62 6.23
C TRP A 780 -13.15 16.11 6.03
N VAL A 781 -14.23 16.50 5.34
CA VAL A 781 -14.62 17.90 5.14
C VAL A 781 -14.82 18.61 6.48
N GLN A 782 -15.58 17.99 7.39
CA GLN A 782 -15.83 18.52 8.73
C GLN A 782 -14.53 18.69 9.52
N GLY A 783 -13.68 17.66 9.57
CA GLY A 783 -12.39 17.71 10.24
C GLY A 783 -11.48 18.80 9.66
N VAL A 784 -11.33 18.84 8.35
CA VAL A 784 -10.54 19.87 7.65
C VAL A 784 -11.07 21.27 7.97
N LEU A 785 -12.37 21.53 7.90
CA LEU A 785 -12.96 22.83 8.25
C LEU A 785 -12.76 23.18 9.73
N GLY A 786 -12.86 22.20 10.64
CA GLY A 786 -12.61 22.38 12.07
C GLY A 786 -11.19 22.86 12.36
N HIS A 787 -10.21 22.31 11.64
CA HIS A 787 -8.79 22.60 11.83
C HIS A 787 -8.21 23.59 10.81
N LEU A 788 -9.01 24.11 9.88
CA LEU A 788 -8.52 24.89 8.73
C LEU A 788 -7.63 26.08 9.09
N PRO A 789 -7.94 26.90 10.12
CA PRO A 789 -7.05 27.99 10.53
C PRO A 789 -5.67 27.53 11.01
N ALA A 790 -5.58 26.36 11.65
CA ALA A 790 -4.29 25.76 12.04
C ALA A 790 -3.54 25.21 10.82
N LEU A 791 -4.27 24.57 9.89
CA LEU A 791 -3.71 24.04 8.65
C LEU A 791 -3.07 25.11 7.76
N CYS A 792 -3.57 26.35 7.81
CA CYS A 792 -2.95 27.50 7.13
C CYS A 792 -1.48 27.72 7.49
N ALA A 793 -1.05 27.31 8.69
CA ALA A 793 0.35 27.42 9.09
C ALA A 793 1.27 26.55 8.22
N PHE A 794 0.76 25.44 7.69
CA PHE A 794 1.49 24.54 6.78
C PHE A 794 1.27 24.93 5.31
N SER A 795 0.05 25.30 4.93
CA SER A 795 -0.33 25.52 3.54
C SER A 795 -0.05 26.93 2.99
N MET A 796 0.12 27.90 3.89
CA MET A 796 0.46 29.30 3.61
C MET A 796 1.58 29.72 4.57
N PRO A 797 2.82 29.24 4.35
CA PRO A 797 3.84 29.19 5.40
C PRO A 797 4.64 30.50 5.57
N GLU A 798 4.43 31.52 4.74
CA GLU A 798 5.17 32.79 4.78
C GLU A 798 4.24 34.00 4.91
N ALA A 799 4.80 35.16 5.26
CA ALA A 799 4.03 36.41 5.32
C ALA A 799 3.39 36.77 3.96
N GLU A 800 4.13 36.56 2.87
CA GLU A 800 3.71 36.81 1.49
C GLU A 800 2.54 35.91 1.05
N SER A 801 2.42 34.71 1.62
CA SER A 801 1.29 33.79 1.37
C SER A 801 -0.07 34.45 1.65
N TYR A 802 -0.14 35.26 2.71
CA TYR A 802 -1.40 35.84 3.18
C TYR A 802 -1.90 37.02 2.34
N ALA A 803 -1.10 37.48 1.36
CA ALA A 803 -1.60 38.38 0.33
C ALA A 803 -2.67 37.71 -0.55
N ARG A 804 -2.74 36.37 -0.56
CA ARG A 804 -3.79 35.58 -1.23
C ARG A 804 -5.07 35.48 -0.41
N VAL A 805 -5.07 35.76 0.89
CA VAL A 805 -6.28 35.70 1.74
C VAL A 805 -7.10 36.98 1.56
N ARG A 806 -7.82 37.05 0.44
CA ARG A 806 -8.66 38.18 0.02
C ARG A 806 -9.99 37.67 -0.53
N ASP A 807 -11.03 38.45 -0.33
CA ASP A 807 -12.36 38.17 -0.89
C ASP A 807 -12.42 38.60 -2.36
N ASP A 808 -13.28 37.93 -3.14
CA ASP A 808 -13.67 38.30 -4.50
C ASP A 808 -12.48 38.37 -5.49
N SER A 809 -11.45 37.56 -5.22
CA SER A 809 -10.19 37.50 -5.97
C SER A 809 -9.88 36.09 -6.48
N TRP A 810 -10.83 35.15 -6.39
CA TRP A 810 -10.70 33.76 -6.82
C TRP A 810 -9.59 32.97 -6.11
N THR A 811 -9.14 33.43 -4.95
CA THR A 811 -8.06 32.84 -4.14
C THR A 811 -8.55 31.99 -2.97
N GLY A 812 -9.86 31.71 -2.90
CA GLY A 812 -10.48 30.92 -1.83
C GLY A 812 -11.09 31.75 -0.69
N GLY A 813 -11.06 33.08 -0.78
CA GLY A 813 -11.76 33.97 0.17
C GLY A 813 -11.12 34.07 1.56
N THR A 814 -11.81 34.75 2.48
CA THR A 814 -11.31 35.01 3.85
C THR A 814 -12.01 34.20 4.95
N TRP A 815 -12.96 33.33 4.58
CA TRP A 815 -13.84 32.62 5.50
C TRP A 815 -13.57 31.12 5.54
N VAL A 816 -13.71 30.50 6.73
CA VAL A 816 -13.74 29.05 6.85
C VAL A 816 -15.09 28.56 6.34
N ALA A 817 -15.10 28.09 5.09
CA ALA A 817 -16.31 27.67 4.39
C ALA A 817 -15.97 26.65 3.30
N TRP A 818 -17.00 26.00 2.77
CA TRP A 818 -16.90 25.20 1.55
C TRP A 818 -18.09 25.45 0.64
N GLY A 819 -17.93 25.16 -0.65
CA GLY A 819 -19.03 25.23 -1.60
C GLY A 819 -18.84 24.36 -2.84
N THR A 820 -19.96 23.89 -3.40
CA THR A 820 -19.96 23.14 -4.66
C THR A 820 -19.66 24.06 -5.83
N GLN A 821 -18.57 23.77 -6.54
CA GLN A 821 -18.05 24.59 -7.63
C GLN A 821 -17.71 26.04 -7.24
N ASN A 822 -17.72 26.37 -5.95
CA ASN A 822 -17.48 27.72 -5.44
C ASN A 822 -15.98 27.98 -5.29
N ARG A 823 -15.42 28.83 -6.15
CA ARG A 823 -14.01 29.23 -6.10
C ARG A 823 -13.74 30.27 -5.00
N GLU A 824 -14.75 30.91 -4.42
CA GLU A 824 -14.56 31.87 -3.31
C GLU A 824 -14.55 31.22 -1.92
N THR A 825 -14.38 29.90 -1.86
CA THR A 825 -14.22 29.15 -0.61
C THR A 825 -12.89 28.39 -0.59
N PRO A 826 -12.25 28.24 0.59
CA PRO A 826 -10.95 27.57 0.68
C PRO A 826 -11.02 26.07 0.42
N LEU A 827 -12.18 25.45 0.62
CA LEU A 827 -12.45 24.06 0.28
C LEU A 827 -13.58 24.00 -0.76
N ARG A 828 -13.28 23.55 -1.97
CA ARG A 828 -14.24 23.49 -3.08
C ARG A 828 -14.59 22.05 -3.40
N LYS A 829 -15.88 21.72 -3.46
CA LYS A 829 -16.34 20.43 -4.03
C LYS A 829 -16.34 20.58 -5.55
N VAL A 830 -15.43 19.91 -6.24
CA VAL A 830 -15.35 19.93 -7.71
C VAL A 830 -16.47 19.06 -8.28
N HIS A 831 -16.60 17.83 -7.80
CA HIS A 831 -17.75 16.99 -8.05
C HIS A 831 -17.88 16.01 -6.88
N GLU A 832 -18.87 15.12 -6.91
CA GLU A 832 -18.99 14.05 -5.93
C GLU A 832 -17.65 13.30 -5.78
N GLY A 833 -17.15 13.23 -4.55
CA GLY A 833 -15.91 12.53 -4.19
C GLY A 833 -14.61 13.28 -4.45
N ARG A 834 -14.63 14.47 -5.07
CA ARG A 834 -13.42 15.26 -5.39
C ARG A 834 -13.45 16.64 -4.76
N TRP A 835 -12.51 16.85 -3.86
CA TRP A 835 -12.35 18.10 -3.11
C TRP A 835 -11.05 18.80 -3.51
N GLU A 836 -11.12 20.12 -3.68
CA GLU A 836 -9.99 20.99 -3.99
C GLU A 836 -9.72 21.91 -2.80
N VAL A 837 -8.53 21.81 -2.23
CA VAL A 837 -8.04 22.70 -1.18
C VAL A 837 -7.29 23.86 -1.85
N ARG A 838 -7.87 25.06 -1.77
CA ARG A 838 -7.41 26.24 -2.53
C ARG A 838 -6.44 27.13 -1.75
N CYS A 839 -6.52 27.09 -0.42
CA CYS A 839 -5.66 27.84 0.49
C CYS A 839 -4.27 27.19 0.66
N VAL A 840 -3.64 26.83 -0.46
CA VAL A 840 -2.29 26.25 -0.53
C VAL A 840 -1.49 27.04 -1.58
N ASP A 841 -0.24 27.37 -1.28
CA ASP A 841 0.66 28.04 -2.22
C ASP A 841 1.99 27.31 -2.44
N GLY A 842 2.78 27.84 -3.37
CA GLY A 842 4.06 27.29 -3.81
C GLY A 842 5.14 27.18 -2.73
N PHE A 843 5.03 27.92 -1.63
CA PHE A 843 6.03 27.89 -0.56
C PHE A 843 5.84 26.72 0.41
N ALA A 844 4.65 26.12 0.41
CA ALA A 844 4.29 25.05 1.34
C ALA A 844 5.15 23.79 1.18
N ASN A 845 5.55 23.19 2.31
CA ASN A 845 6.04 21.82 2.32
C ASN A 845 4.83 20.89 2.16
N ALA A 846 4.66 20.34 0.96
CA ALA A 846 3.50 19.52 0.61
C ALA A 846 3.33 18.28 1.51
N TYR A 847 4.40 17.73 2.10
CA TYR A 847 4.27 16.66 3.08
C TYR A 847 3.50 17.11 4.32
N PHE A 848 3.78 18.30 4.85
CA PHE A 848 3.05 18.83 6.01
C PHE A 848 1.63 19.27 5.66
N VAL A 849 1.40 19.81 4.45
CA VAL A 849 0.06 20.16 4.00
C VAL A 849 -0.84 18.93 3.99
N VAL A 850 -0.41 17.87 3.29
CA VAL A 850 -1.21 16.65 3.18
C VAL A 850 -1.26 15.90 4.51
N ALA A 851 -0.18 15.88 5.30
CA ALA A 851 -0.20 15.29 6.64
C ALA A 851 -1.23 15.98 7.54
N GLY A 852 -1.29 17.31 7.52
CA GLY A 852 -2.30 18.08 8.24
C GLY A 852 -3.72 17.80 7.76
N LEU A 853 -3.94 17.71 6.45
CA LEU A 853 -5.24 17.36 5.88
C LEU A 853 -5.69 15.95 6.26
N VAL A 854 -4.77 14.98 6.28
CA VAL A 854 -5.04 13.60 6.72
C VAL A 854 -5.33 13.55 8.21
N ALA A 855 -4.49 14.19 9.03
CA ALA A 855 -4.67 14.27 10.48
C ALA A 855 -6.01 14.91 10.86
N ALA A 856 -6.36 16.04 10.24
CA ALA A 856 -7.65 16.69 10.42
C ALA A 856 -8.81 15.79 9.98
N GLY A 857 -8.64 15.05 8.89
CA GLY A 857 -9.61 14.07 8.42
C GLY A 857 -9.85 12.93 9.41
N ILE A 858 -8.78 12.37 9.99
CA ILE A 858 -8.85 11.34 11.05
C ILE A 858 -9.56 11.88 12.28
N LEU A 859 -9.26 13.11 12.71
CA LEU A 859 -9.95 13.77 13.82
C LEU A 859 -11.45 13.95 13.55
N GLY A 860 -11.83 14.20 12.29
CA GLY A 860 -13.22 14.21 11.86
C GLY A 860 -13.93 12.85 11.98
N LEU A 861 -13.20 11.73 11.85
CA LEU A 861 -13.73 10.39 12.09
C LEU A 861 -13.91 10.09 13.58
N THR A 862 -12.92 10.42 14.41
CA THR A 862 -12.93 10.09 15.84
C THR A 862 -13.95 10.90 16.64
N GLY A 863 -14.14 12.18 16.32
CA GLY A 863 -15.14 13.03 16.99
C GLY A 863 -16.58 12.54 16.83
N ARG A 864 -16.90 11.87 15.71
CA ARG A 864 -18.24 11.34 15.42
C ARG A 864 -18.58 10.10 16.24
N VAL A 865 -17.59 9.23 16.47
CA VAL A 865 -17.73 8.05 17.33
C VAL A 865 -18.04 8.47 18.77
N GLU A 866 -17.44 9.55 19.25
CA GLU A 866 -17.74 10.10 20.58
C GLU A 866 -19.15 10.72 20.67
N GLU A 867 -19.61 11.45 19.66
CA GLU A 867 -20.98 12.02 19.63
C GLU A 867 -22.07 10.94 19.53
N GLU A 868 -21.90 9.92 18.69
CA GLU A 868 -22.82 8.78 18.59
C GLU A 868 -22.89 7.98 19.91
N SER A 869 -21.74 7.80 20.58
CA SER A 869 -21.68 7.15 21.90
C SER A 869 -22.38 7.96 23.00
N LYS A 870 -22.34 9.29 22.94
CA LYS A 870 -23.06 10.19 23.86
C LYS A 870 -24.57 10.21 23.59
N GLY A 871 -24.99 10.26 22.32
CA GLY A 871 -26.41 10.19 21.92
C GLY A 871 -27.09 8.88 22.34
N MET A 872 -26.39 7.75 22.18
CA MET A 872 -26.85 6.44 22.66
C MET A 872 -26.97 6.34 24.19
N SER A 873 -26.29 7.22 24.95
CA SER A 873 -26.36 7.25 26.41
C SER A 873 -27.51 8.12 26.95
N GLU A 874 -28.00 9.07 26.16
CA GLU A 874 -29.16 9.92 26.51
C GLU A 874 -30.49 9.24 26.14
N GLU A 875 -30.60 8.55 25.01
CA GLU A 875 -31.79 7.74 24.68
C GLU A 875 -31.99 6.58 25.67
N ARG A 876 -30.90 6.01 26.21
CA ARG A 876 -30.94 4.92 27.19
C ARG A 876 -31.27 5.38 28.62
N ARG A 877 -31.45 6.69 28.85
CA ARG A 877 -31.93 7.26 30.13
C ARG A 877 -33.45 7.49 30.18
N GLN A 878 -34.17 7.32 29.06
CA GLN A 878 -35.62 7.51 29.02
C GLN A 878 -36.44 6.21 29.01
N ASP A 879 -35.82 5.03 28.92
CA ASP A 879 -36.57 3.79 29.01
C ASP A 879 -35.86 2.75 29.91
N THR A 880 -36.65 2.12 30.77
CA THR A 880 -36.30 1.10 31.78
C THR A 880 -35.64 1.58 33.09
N GLY A 881 -36.48 1.94 34.06
CA GLY A 881 -36.11 1.89 35.47
C GLY A 881 -36.17 0.47 36.02
N VAL A 882 -35.04 -0.26 36.04
CA VAL A 882 -34.72 -1.31 37.04
C VAL A 882 -33.19 -1.43 37.11
N GLY A 883 -32.61 -1.25 38.30
CA GLY A 883 -31.16 -1.23 38.50
C GLY A 883 -30.49 -2.61 38.52
N VAL A 884 -29.26 -2.67 38.02
CA VAL A 884 -28.22 -3.64 38.40
C VAL A 884 -26.89 -2.89 38.48
N GLY A 885 -26.25 -2.92 39.65
CA GLY A 885 -25.05 -2.15 39.95
C GLY A 885 -23.76 -2.75 39.37
N ILE A 886 -22.86 -1.88 38.93
CA ILE A 886 -21.45 -2.20 38.69
C ILE A 886 -20.59 -1.08 39.31
N LEU A 887 -19.64 -1.49 40.15
CA LEU A 887 -18.70 -0.66 40.91
C LEU A 887 -17.69 0.06 40.00
N PRO A 888 -17.22 1.27 40.38
CA PRO A 888 -16.11 1.95 39.69
C PRO A 888 -14.72 1.40 40.10
N PRO A 889 -13.71 1.48 39.23
CA PRO A 889 -12.35 1.03 39.51
C PRO A 889 -11.58 2.00 40.45
N PRO A 890 -10.54 1.52 41.15
CA PRO A 890 -9.83 2.26 42.19
C PRO A 890 -8.81 3.28 41.63
N PRO A 891 -8.42 4.31 42.41
CA PRO A 891 -7.49 5.35 41.98
C PRO A 891 -6.04 4.84 41.97
N LEU A 892 -5.31 5.15 40.89
CA LEU A 892 -3.88 4.89 40.78
C LEU A 892 -3.06 5.97 41.51
N LEU A 893 -2.06 5.46 42.24
CA LEU A 893 -1.19 6.13 43.19
C LEU A 893 -0.19 7.08 42.53
N SER A 894 0.03 8.22 43.18
CA SER A 894 1.10 9.20 42.92
C SER A 894 2.49 8.59 43.16
N PRO A 895 3.53 8.98 42.39
CA PRO A 895 4.90 8.64 42.74
C PRO A 895 5.43 9.53 43.87
N LEU A 896 6.23 8.88 44.70
CA LEU A 896 6.90 9.33 45.91
C LEU A 896 7.93 10.45 45.67
N GLN A 897 8.01 11.35 46.64
CA GLN A 897 9.14 12.24 46.90
C GLN A 897 10.34 11.45 47.46
N ASP A 898 11.55 11.93 47.19
CA ASP A 898 12.67 11.88 48.15
C ASP A 898 13.66 13.05 47.86
N PRO A 899 14.55 13.44 48.79
CA PRO A 899 14.68 14.83 49.23
C PRO A 899 16.11 15.37 49.06
N GLY A 900 16.31 16.68 49.26
CA GLY A 900 17.64 17.17 49.65
C GLY A 900 18.07 18.53 49.11
N LEU A 901 17.81 19.55 49.92
CA LEU A 901 18.78 20.53 50.44
C LEU A 901 19.37 21.65 49.52
N GLN A 902 18.97 22.86 49.94
CA GLN A 902 19.81 24.05 50.24
C GLN A 902 20.00 25.15 49.18
N GLY A 903 19.61 26.37 49.57
CA GLY A 903 20.31 27.61 49.21
C GLY A 903 19.41 28.78 48.77
N GLU A 904 19.01 29.63 49.72
CA GLU A 904 18.61 31.02 49.45
C GLU A 904 19.84 31.95 49.36
N ASP A 905 19.59 33.21 48.99
CA ASP A 905 20.47 34.36 48.69
C ASP A 905 20.94 34.44 47.22
N GLY A 906 20.72 35.50 46.44
CA GLY A 906 20.32 36.88 46.70
C GLY A 906 21.25 37.81 45.91
N SER A 907 20.75 38.53 44.90
CA SER A 907 21.21 39.90 44.53
C SER A 907 20.56 40.41 43.24
N GLN A 908 20.11 41.66 43.33
CA GLN A 908 19.48 42.48 42.30
C GLN A 908 20.52 43.10 41.35
N ALA A 909 20.11 43.33 40.09
CA ALA A 909 20.46 44.56 39.36
C ALA A 909 19.39 44.88 38.28
N GLN A 910 18.64 45.96 38.51
CA GLN A 910 17.84 46.75 37.54
C GLN A 910 18.82 47.46 36.55
N ALA A 911 18.54 47.97 35.35
CA ALA A 911 17.41 48.57 34.60
C ALA A 911 17.94 48.83 33.13
N PRO A 912 17.24 49.43 32.12
CA PRO A 912 15.96 50.15 32.17
C PRO A 912 14.89 49.75 31.12
N ALA A 913 13.69 50.26 31.37
CA ALA A 913 12.48 50.12 30.56
C ALA A 913 12.30 51.24 29.53
N ALA A 914 11.71 50.91 28.38
CA ALA A 914 10.81 51.73 27.54
C ALA A 914 10.28 50.89 26.35
N PRO A 915 9.12 51.20 25.72
CA PRO A 915 7.82 51.61 26.25
C PRO A 915 6.74 50.53 25.95
N SER A 916 5.63 50.58 26.69
CA SER A 916 4.46 49.70 26.51
C SER A 916 3.77 49.90 25.16
N LEU A 917 3.90 48.92 24.26
CA LEU A 917 2.98 48.71 23.13
C LEU A 917 1.89 47.74 23.58
N GLN A 918 0.65 48.11 23.27
CA GLN A 918 -0.59 47.49 23.71
C GLN A 918 -0.59 45.96 23.54
N ALA A 919 -1.08 45.26 24.56
CA ALA A 919 -1.36 43.84 24.51
C ALA A 919 -2.24 43.50 23.29
N PRO A 920 -1.90 42.48 22.48
CA PRO A 920 -2.84 41.97 21.51
C PRO A 920 -4.05 41.38 22.25
N LEU A 921 -5.22 41.78 21.80
CA LEU A 921 -6.53 41.31 22.28
C LEU A 921 -6.54 39.79 22.40
N SER A 922 -6.96 39.31 23.57
CA SER A 922 -7.30 37.90 23.83
C SER A 922 -8.15 37.35 22.68
N PRO A 923 -7.94 36.11 22.20
CA PRO A 923 -8.83 35.51 21.22
C PRO A 923 -10.23 35.46 21.82
N PHE A 924 -11.18 36.10 21.14
CA PHE A 924 -12.59 36.09 21.51
C PHE A 924 -13.07 34.64 21.69
N PRO A 925 -13.79 34.29 22.78
CA PRO A 925 -14.59 33.06 22.77
C PRO A 925 -15.61 33.18 21.63
N PRO A 926 -15.96 32.09 20.93
CA PRO A 926 -16.96 32.15 19.87
C PRO A 926 -18.26 32.76 20.44
N PRO A 927 -18.92 33.70 19.73
CA PRO A 927 -20.25 34.13 20.13
C PRO A 927 -21.15 32.90 20.16
N SER A 928 -21.94 32.76 21.21
CA SER A 928 -22.92 31.68 21.37
C SER A 928 -23.80 31.65 20.13
N ALA A 929 -23.61 30.67 19.26
CA ALA A 929 -24.42 30.53 18.08
C ALA A 929 -25.86 30.21 18.53
N PRO A 930 -26.90 30.83 17.93
CA PRO A 930 -28.28 30.50 18.26
C PRO A 930 -28.53 29.01 18.00
N GLU A 931 -29.38 28.35 18.81
CA GLU A 931 -29.68 26.90 18.74
C GLU A 931 -30.09 26.38 17.34
N SER A 932 -30.35 27.27 16.37
CA SER A 932 -30.77 26.95 15.00
C SER A 932 -29.65 26.96 13.93
N SER A 933 -28.39 27.28 14.24
CA SER A 933 -27.30 27.28 13.23
C SER A 933 -26.57 25.94 13.18
N PRO A 934 -26.17 25.46 11.99
CA PRO A 934 -25.45 24.19 11.88
C PRO A 934 -24.07 24.25 12.59
N PRO A 935 -23.61 23.14 13.19
CA PRO A 935 -22.38 23.10 14.00
C PRO A 935 -21.10 23.28 13.17
N TYR A 936 -21.18 23.05 11.85
CA TYR A 936 -20.08 23.23 10.89
C TYR A 936 -20.61 23.91 9.62
N PRO A 937 -19.73 24.55 8.82
CA PRO A 937 -20.13 25.13 7.56
C PRO A 937 -20.78 24.10 6.63
N ILE A 938 -21.93 24.45 6.05
CA ILE A 938 -22.64 23.66 5.03
C ILE A 938 -22.38 24.23 3.63
N ASP A 939 -22.84 23.52 2.58
CA ASP A 939 -22.62 23.93 1.19
C ASP A 939 -23.06 25.37 0.96
N THR A 940 -22.11 26.22 0.60
CA THR A 940 -22.34 27.64 0.39
C THR A 940 -22.23 27.98 -1.10
N PRO A 941 -23.36 28.21 -1.81
CA PRO A 941 -23.37 28.49 -3.25
C PRO A 941 -22.99 29.95 -3.58
N TYR A 942 -22.86 30.81 -2.58
CA TYR A 942 -22.53 32.22 -2.74
C TYR A 942 -21.12 32.52 -2.21
N PRO A 943 -20.40 33.53 -2.74
CA PRO A 943 -19.20 34.03 -2.10
C PRO A 943 -19.50 34.47 -0.65
N PRO A 944 -18.82 33.93 0.37
CA PRO A 944 -19.13 34.24 1.78
C PRO A 944 -19.00 35.73 2.14
N SER A 945 -18.18 36.47 1.39
CA SER A 945 -18.00 37.93 1.45
C SER A 945 -19.30 38.70 1.19
N THR A 946 -20.10 38.24 0.23
CA THR A 946 -21.35 38.90 -0.22
C THR A 946 -22.52 38.70 0.73
N LEU A 947 -22.44 37.70 1.61
CA LEU A 947 -23.49 37.38 2.57
C LEU A 947 -23.52 38.39 3.72
N THR A 948 -24.71 38.68 4.25
CA THR A 948 -24.84 39.38 5.54
C THR A 948 -24.37 38.48 6.68
N SER A 949 -24.09 39.05 7.86
CA SER A 949 -23.68 38.27 9.03
C SER A 949 -24.73 37.23 9.45
N SER A 950 -26.03 37.55 9.32
CA SER A 950 -27.13 36.61 9.59
C SER A 950 -27.14 35.46 8.58
N GLN A 951 -26.93 35.76 7.29
CA GLN A 951 -26.86 34.72 6.25
C GLN A 951 -25.64 33.81 6.44
N ARG A 952 -24.44 34.35 6.72
CA ARG A 952 -23.26 33.52 7.03
C ARG A 952 -23.52 32.56 8.18
N LEU A 953 -24.16 33.03 9.24
CA LEU A 953 -24.52 32.22 10.40
C LEU A 953 -25.49 31.08 10.02
N SER A 954 -26.44 31.33 9.12
CA SER A 954 -27.34 30.28 8.62
C SER A 954 -26.62 29.18 7.82
N TYR A 955 -25.46 29.49 7.23
CA TYR A 955 -24.58 28.51 6.56
C TYR A 955 -23.53 27.89 7.50
N GLY A 956 -23.55 28.20 8.81
CA GLY A 956 -22.53 27.72 9.76
C GLY A 956 -21.17 28.41 9.62
N ILE A 957 -21.08 29.49 8.84
CA ILE A 957 -19.84 30.24 8.62
C ILE A 957 -19.66 31.24 9.75
N THR A 958 -18.82 30.89 10.73
CA THR A 958 -18.59 31.69 11.94
C THR A 958 -17.14 32.13 12.11
N ARG A 959 -16.19 31.49 11.42
CA ARG A 959 -14.75 31.70 11.56
C ARG A 959 -14.13 32.25 10.29
N ARG A 960 -13.07 33.04 10.45
CA ARG A 960 -12.22 33.53 9.36
C ARG A 960 -10.92 32.73 9.28
N LEU A 961 -10.32 32.72 8.11
CA LEU A 961 -8.94 32.28 7.93
C LEU A 961 -7.99 33.27 8.63
N PRO A 962 -6.80 32.82 9.07
CA PRO A 962 -5.76 33.72 9.52
C PRO A 962 -5.36 34.70 8.42
N PHE A 963 -5.12 35.96 8.77
CA PHE A 963 -4.67 37.00 7.83
C PHE A 963 -3.16 37.21 7.87
N SER A 964 -2.44 36.42 8.67
CA SER A 964 -1.00 36.45 8.76
C SER A 964 -0.45 35.13 9.25
N ILE A 965 0.82 34.88 8.92
CA ILE A 965 1.55 33.69 9.40
C ILE A 965 1.58 33.62 10.92
N SER A 966 1.71 34.75 11.63
CA SER A 966 1.69 34.78 13.09
C SER A 966 0.35 34.29 13.67
N GLN A 967 -0.78 34.65 13.05
CA GLN A 967 -2.10 34.17 13.47
C GLN A 967 -2.26 32.67 13.17
N ALA A 968 -1.75 32.20 12.04
CA ALA A 968 -1.81 30.77 11.68
C ALA A 968 -0.95 29.91 12.61
N LEU A 969 0.27 30.35 12.94
CA LEU A 969 1.13 29.66 13.91
C LEU A 969 0.48 29.62 15.30
N ALA A 970 -0.18 30.70 15.73
CA ALA A 970 -0.93 30.73 16.99
C ALA A 970 -2.16 29.79 16.95
N ALA A 971 -2.84 29.69 15.82
CA ALA A 971 -3.93 28.73 15.62
C ALA A 971 -3.40 27.28 15.71
N LEU A 972 -2.28 26.97 15.06
CA LEU A 972 -1.64 25.66 15.16
C LEU A 972 -1.16 25.35 16.58
N GLU A 973 -0.66 26.34 17.32
CA GLU A 973 -0.26 26.15 18.71
C GLU A 973 -1.43 25.88 19.66
N SER A 974 -2.58 26.49 19.39
CA SER A 974 -3.79 26.32 20.22
C SER A 974 -4.60 25.08 19.86
N ASP A 975 -4.38 24.48 18.68
CA ASP A 975 -5.04 23.26 18.24
C ASP A 975 -4.39 22.02 18.85
N GLY A 976 -4.79 21.69 20.08
CA GLY A 976 -4.24 20.55 20.84
C GLY A 976 -4.41 19.21 20.13
N SER A 977 -5.57 18.97 19.53
CA SER A 977 -5.89 17.74 18.80
C SER A 977 -5.01 17.53 17.56
N LEU A 978 -4.85 18.57 16.73
CA LEU A 978 -4.01 18.47 15.53
C LEU A 978 -2.53 18.29 15.91
N ARG A 979 -2.08 18.96 16.98
CA ARG A 979 -0.73 18.82 17.52
C ARG A 979 -0.43 17.41 18.01
N GLU A 980 -1.36 16.80 18.72
CA GLU A 980 -1.23 15.43 19.22
C GLU A 980 -1.21 14.43 18.07
N MET A 981 -2.05 14.63 17.06
CA MET A 981 -2.08 13.75 15.88
C MET A 981 -0.80 13.85 15.04
N MET A 982 -0.21 15.05 14.95
CA MET A 982 1.06 15.32 14.25
C MET A 982 2.25 15.42 15.22
N ASP A 983 2.30 14.56 16.24
CA ASP A 983 3.33 14.64 17.27
C ASP A 983 4.76 14.53 16.69
N GLU A 984 5.72 15.08 17.42
CA GLU A 984 7.15 15.20 17.08
C GLU A 984 7.52 16.12 15.88
N VAL A 985 6.57 16.53 15.02
CA VAL A 985 6.85 17.47 13.92
C VAL A 985 6.41 18.91 14.20
N VAL A 986 5.31 19.11 14.93
CA VAL A 986 4.71 20.46 15.08
C VAL A 986 5.60 21.42 15.87
N GLN A 987 6.14 21.00 17.02
CA GLN A 987 6.98 21.88 17.83
C GLN A 987 8.27 22.30 17.11
N PRO A 988 9.02 21.37 16.50
CA PRO A 988 10.16 21.74 15.67
C PRO A 988 9.78 22.62 14.46
N TYR A 989 8.64 22.36 13.81
CA TYR A 989 8.14 23.20 12.71
C TYR A 989 7.90 24.66 13.15
N LEU A 990 7.18 24.85 14.27
CA LEU A 990 6.90 26.18 14.83
C LEU A 990 8.18 26.95 15.14
N ALA A 991 9.17 26.29 15.75
CA ALA A 991 10.45 26.90 16.09
C ALA A 991 11.26 27.27 14.84
N MET A 992 11.32 26.39 13.83
CA MET A 992 11.96 26.68 12.55
C MET A 992 11.28 27.85 11.83
N LYS A 993 9.94 27.85 11.75
CA LYS A 993 9.20 28.92 11.09
C LYS A 993 9.39 30.27 11.77
N ARG A 994 9.41 30.33 13.09
CA ARG A 994 9.70 31.59 13.81
C ARG A 994 11.09 32.14 13.50
N ALA A 995 12.10 31.26 13.44
CA ALA A 995 13.45 31.66 13.07
C ALA A 995 13.51 32.17 11.62
N GLU A 996 12.82 31.48 10.70
CA GLU A 996 12.71 31.90 9.30
C GLU A 996 12.00 33.25 9.15
N GLN A 997 10.88 33.47 9.87
CA GLN A 997 10.21 34.78 9.91
C GLN A 997 11.11 35.88 10.46
N GLY A 998 11.94 35.58 11.46
CA GLY A 998 12.94 36.53 11.97
C GLY A 998 13.99 36.91 10.93
N MET A 999 14.48 35.93 10.17
CA MET A 999 15.43 36.15 9.08
C MET A 999 14.82 36.97 7.95
N LEU A 1000 13.63 36.58 7.46
CA LEU A 1000 12.94 37.28 6.38
C LEU A 1000 12.47 38.68 6.81
N GLY A 1001 12.05 38.84 8.07
CA GLY A 1001 11.65 40.12 8.63
C GLY A 1001 12.78 41.14 8.74
N ALA A 1002 14.05 40.69 8.74
CA ALA A 1002 15.22 41.56 8.76
C ALA A 1002 15.60 42.09 7.36
N MET A 1003 15.09 41.50 6.29
CA MET A 1003 15.35 41.92 4.91
C MET A 1003 14.46 43.12 4.52
N GLY A 1004 14.98 43.97 3.63
CA GLY A 1004 14.15 45.01 2.97
C GLY A 1004 13.03 44.37 2.12
N LYS A 1005 11.92 45.08 1.88
CA LYS A 1005 10.79 44.50 1.11
C LYS A 1005 11.20 44.06 -0.30
N GLY A 1006 12.03 44.85 -1.00
CA GLY A 1006 12.53 44.52 -2.34
C GLY A 1006 13.48 43.32 -2.31
N GLU A 1007 14.50 43.38 -1.46
CA GLU A 1007 15.44 42.29 -1.19
C GLU A 1007 14.73 40.97 -0.87
N ARG A 1008 13.76 41.00 0.06
CA ARG A 1008 13.00 39.82 0.49
C ARG A 1008 12.21 39.20 -0.66
N ARG A 1009 11.53 40.02 -1.47
CA ARG A 1009 10.81 39.54 -2.66
C ARG A 1009 11.77 38.84 -3.62
N VAL A 1010 12.87 39.49 -3.97
CA VAL A 1010 13.89 38.92 -4.86
C VAL A 1010 14.43 37.61 -4.31
N TRP A 1011 14.72 37.55 -3.00
CA TRP A 1011 15.18 36.35 -2.33
C TRP A 1011 14.16 35.21 -2.40
N LEU A 1012 12.86 35.50 -2.19
CA LEU A 1012 11.79 34.51 -2.28
C LEU A 1012 11.57 34.04 -3.72
N VAL A 1013 11.65 34.93 -4.71
CA VAL A 1013 11.62 34.60 -6.15
C VAL A 1013 12.82 33.76 -6.56
N GLU A 1014 13.99 33.97 -5.95
CA GLU A 1014 15.20 33.18 -6.20
C GLU A 1014 15.23 31.84 -5.46
N ARG A 1015 14.44 31.71 -4.39
CA ARG A 1015 14.34 30.48 -3.62
C ARG A 1015 13.31 29.52 -4.19
N TYR A 1016 12.10 30.01 -4.38
CA TYR A 1016 10.93 29.26 -4.85
C TYR A 1016 10.64 29.62 -6.30
#